data_AF-A0A849USR5-F1
#
_entry.id   AF-A0A849USR5-F1
#
_cell.length_a   1.000
_cell.length_b   1.000
_cell.length_c   1.000
_cell.angle_alpha   90.00
_cell.angle_beta   90.00
_cell.angle_gamma   90.00
#
_symmetry.space_group_name_H-M   'P 1'
#
loop_
_entity.id
_entity.type
_entity.pdbx_description
1 polymer ?
#
loop_
_entity_poly.entity_id
_entity_poly.type
_entity_poly.pdbx_seq_one_letter_code
_entity_poly.pdbx_strand_id
1 'polypeptide(L)'
;MNTSGKKVDERRLDGQIERAVFRNEENGYAVLRVKVRGHKDLVTVVGTVSSANPGEWLAADGEWITDAHYGQQFKAESMRISQPDTLDGIKKFLGSGMIRGVGKEYAERLVQAFGRDVFDVIENSSAKLLKVEGIGPGRRASIRAAWAEQKGVREIMSFLFSHGVSTARAFRIYKAYGERSIERIQRDPYCLARDIHGIGFLIADGIAQKLGIAKDSELRARAGIEYVLQELTTSGHCAAPRGDLQGKAVELLDISPEQISGALDWLVGEKRLILDEDRQGRALVYLPKLYFAEWAFAKKLTELNYGKHPCPKIDFEKALEWVQKKTKIQLSENQCEALRLAVQAKVMVITGGPGVGKTTLVNSIIQVLAAKKLTVVLCAPTGRAAKRLSETTGLEAKTIHRLLQFNPGTGGFRHTDENPLEGDVFIIDEASMIDQVLAYQLLQAIPKRAAVIFVGDADQLPSVGPGRVLCDIIASGAVPVVALTEIFRQAAESRIVTGAHRINHGQLPEFPEEGDKSSDLYFVEAEEAQKVIGVISKMVSESLPQRLGFNPIEDIQILTPMQRGELGARNLNQVMQGLLNPTGREIERFGMVFREGDRVMQTENDYDKEVFNGDLGRIVAIDEEQREIVVKIDDRRVKYEFRELDELVHAYAVTIHKSQGSEYPCVIIPVHTQHFVMLQRSLLYTAVTRAKKFAVLVGTKKAMGLAVSRAESRERVTTLKERLQSQK
;
A
#
# COMPACT_ATOMS: atom_id res chain seq x y z
N MET A 1 30.36 57.79 17.37
CA MET A 1 29.73 57.93 18.69
C MET A 1 28.24 57.65 18.53
N ASN A 2 27.71 56.76 19.37
CA ASN A 2 26.32 56.32 19.52
C ASN A 2 25.63 55.57 18.38
N THR A 3 25.76 54.24 18.41
CA THR A 3 24.68 53.33 17.99
C THR A 3 24.24 52.52 19.21
N SER A 4 23.10 52.93 19.75
CA SER A 4 22.28 52.26 20.75
C SER A 4 21.97 50.81 20.36
N GLY A 5 22.56 49.86 21.08
CA GLY A 5 22.16 48.45 21.03
C GLY A 5 20.77 48.28 21.65
N LYS A 6 19.78 47.90 20.85
CA LYS A 6 18.51 47.38 21.37
C LYS A 6 18.81 46.08 22.12
N LYS A 7 18.53 46.04 23.43
CA LYS A 7 18.43 44.78 24.19
C LYS A 7 17.42 43.89 23.47
N VAL A 8 17.85 42.69 23.08
CA VAL A 8 16.95 41.63 22.61
C VAL A 8 16.11 41.23 23.82
N ASP A 9 14.79 41.26 23.67
CA ASP A 9 13.85 40.90 24.73
C ASP A 9 13.97 39.38 24.95
N GLU A 10 14.66 38.93 26.00
CA GLU A 10 15.00 37.52 26.25
C GLU A 10 13.77 36.60 26.42
N ARG A 11 12.57 37.19 26.53
CA ARG A 11 11.29 36.48 26.67
C ARG A 11 10.53 36.29 25.36
N ARG A 12 11.01 36.80 24.24
CA ARG A 12 10.29 36.73 22.96
C ARG A 12 11.16 36.22 21.82
N LEU A 13 10.62 35.28 21.06
CA LEU A 13 11.30 34.58 19.98
C LEU A 13 10.42 34.57 18.72
N ASP A 14 10.95 35.15 17.64
CA ASP A 14 10.30 35.20 16.33
C ASP A 14 11.16 34.50 15.28
N GLY A 15 10.58 33.54 14.56
CA GLY A 15 11.33 32.80 13.54
C GLY A 15 10.49 31.89 12.65
N GLN A 16 11.12 31.36 11.61
CA GLN A 16 10.46 30.45 10.66
C GLN A 16 10.61 29.00 11.12
N ILE A 17 9.52 28.23 11.12
CA ILE A 17 9.56 26.81 11.46
C ILE A 17 10.25 26.06 10.31
N GLU A 18 11.42 25.50 10.55
CA GLU A 18 12.14 24.69 9.55
C GLU A 18 11.53 23.29 9.49
N ARG A 19 11.25 22.70 10.65
CA ARG A 19 10.59 21.39 10.77
C ARG A 19 9.99 21.19 12.17
N ALA A 20 8.91 20.41 12.23
CA ALA A 20 8.43 19.86 13.49
C ALA A 20 9.17 18.53 13.77
N VAL A 21 9.79 18.41 14.94
CA VAL A 21 10.49 17.19 15.38
C VAL A 21 9.49 16.20 15.98
N PHE A 22 8.50 16.73 16.71
CA PHE A 22 7.48 15.94 17.36
C PHE A 22 6.21 16.79 17.51
N ARG A 23 5.03 16.16 17.36
CA ARG A 23 3.74 16.79 17.61
C ARG A 23 2.76 15.76 18.15
N ASN A 24 2.04 16.13 19.19
CA ASN A 24 0.89 15.40 19.69
C ASN A 24 -0.39 16.12 19.24
N GLU A 25 -1.23 15.40 18.49
CA GLU A 25 -2.47 15.94 17.89
C GLU A 25 -3.61 16.08 18.90
N GLU A 26 -3.59 15.36 20.03
CA GLU A 26 -4.65 15.37 21.04
C GLU A 26 -4.56 16.58 21.99
N ASN A 27 -3.34 16.98 22.38
CA ASN A 27 -3.12 18.06 23.35
C ASN A 27 -2.40 19.29 22.77
N GLY A 28 -2.03 19.26 21.48
CA GLY A 28 -1.36 20.36 20.78
C GLY A 28 0.11 20.55 21.14
N TYR A 29 0.74 19.67 21.92
CA TYR A 29 2.14 19.80 22.28
C TYR A 29 3.05 19.59 21.06
N ALA A 30 3.99 20.49 20.83
CA ALA A 30 4.88 20.48 19.68
C ALA A 30 6.34 20.80 20.08
N VAL A 31 7.27 20.10 19.43
CA VAL A 31 8.72 20.37 19.46
C VAL A 31 9.11 20.83 18.06
N LEU A 32 9.49 22.10 17.93
CA LEU A 32 9.72 22.78 16.66
C LEU A 32 11.20 23.17 16.53
N ARG A 33 11.77 22.99 15.34
CA ARG A 33 13.07 23.59 14.98
C ARG A 33 12.81 24.86 14.20
N VAL A 34 13.23 25.99 14.77
CA VAL A 34 12.87 27.33 14.32
C VAL A 34 14.13 28.10 13.96
N LYS A 35 14.14 28.70 12.77
CA LYS A 35 15.18 29.61 12.32
C LYS A 35 14.87 31.01 12.84
N VAL A 36 15.57 31.41 13.90
CA VAL A 36 15.34 32.68 14.61
C VAL A 36 16.31 33.74 14.10
N ARG A 37 15.81 34.97 13.92
CA ARG A 37 16.68 36.09 13.53
C ARG A 37 17.70 36.40 14.63
N GLY A 38 18.99 36.34 14.30
CA GLY A 38 20.09 36.60 15.24
C GLY A 38 20.77 35.35 15.81
N HIS A 39 20.22 34.15 15.58
CA HIS A 39 20.86 32.88 15.89
C HIS A 39 21.42 32.23 14.62
N LYS A 40 22.66 31.71 14.67
CA LYS A 40 23.27 31.01 13.53
C LYS A 40 22.67 29.62 13.31
N ASP A 41 22.30 28.94 14.39
CA ASP A 41 21.74 27.60 14.38
C ASP A 41 20.22 27.60 14.61
N LEU A 42 19.55 26.52 14.20
CA LEU A 42 18.14 26.30 14.47
C LEU A 42 17.91 26.18 15.98
N VAL A 43 16.97 26.96 16.50
CA VAL A 43 16.56 26.94 17.90
C VAL A 43 15.45 25.91 18.08
N THR A 44 15.53 25.11 19.15
CA THR A 44 14.44 24.21 19.53
C THR A 44 13.42 24.98 20.37
N VAL A 45 12.17 25.06 19.89
CA VAL A 45 11.06 25.71 20.59
C VAL A 45 10.04 24.65 20.98
N VAL A 46 9.56 24.72 22.23
CA VAL A 46 8.70 23.69 22.83
C VAL A 46 7.49 24.33 23.49
N GLY A 47 6.29 23.84 23.20
CA GLY A 47 5.05 24.30 23.84
C GLY A 47 3.79 23.79 23.14
N THR A 48 2.64 24.41 23.40
CA THR A 48 1.34 24.00 22.83
C THR A 48 0.90 24.90 21.67
N VAL A 49 0.53 24.31 20.52
CA VAL A 49 -0.01 25.03 19.36
C VAL A 49 -0.99 24.19 18.52
N SER A 50 -2.00 24.86 17.97
CA SER A 50 -3.11 24.27 17.20
C SER A 50 -2.67 23.66 15.86
N SER A 51 -1.68 24.27 15.19
CA SER A 51 -1.11 23.78 13.92
C SER A 51 0.27 24.38 13.71
N ALA A 52 1.26 23.55 13.37
CA ALA A 52 2.63 23.98 13.10
C ALA A 52 3.21 23.22 11.90
N ASN A 53 3.28 23.88 10.75
CA ASN A 53 3.83 23.32 9.52
C ASN A 53 5.21 23.93 9.20
N PRO A 54 6.13 23.14 8.61
CA PRO A 54 7.36 23.67 8.04
C PRO A 54 7.08 24.84 7.08
N GLY A 55 7.78 25.95 7.26
CA GLY A 55 7.64 27.18 6.50
C GLY A 55 6.78 28.27 7.15
N GLU A 56 5.98 27.95 8.17
CA GLU A 56 5.13 28.92 8.89
C GLU A 56 5.95 29.81 9.84
N TRP A 57 5.46 31.02 10.10
CA TRP A 57 6.12 31.96 11.00
C TRP A 57 5.58 31.82 12.42
N LEU A 58 6.50 31.56 13.36
CA LEU A 58 6.24 31.39 14.78
C LEU A 58 6.65 32.66 15.52
N ALA A 59 5.70 33.23 16.27
CA ALA A 59 5.97 34.16 17.35
C ALA A 59 5.70 33.44 18.68
N ALA A 60 6.70 33.35 19.53
CA ALA A 60 6.64 32.65 20.81
C ALA A 60 7.09 33.58 21.94
N ASP A 61 6.31 33.62 23.02
CA ASP A 61 6.67 34.29 24.27
C ASP A 61 6.91 33.20 25.33
N GLY A 62 8.01 33.29 26.07
CA GLY A 62 8.42 32.25 27.02
C GLY A 62 9.80 32.46 27.62
N GLU A 63 10.44 31.36 28.04
CA GLU A 63 11.73 31.37 28.73
C GLU A 63 12.71 30.36 28.13
N TRP A 64 14.01 30.67 28.24
CA TRP A 64 15.06 29.75 27.87
C TRP A 64 15.31 28.75 28.99
N ILE A 65 15.23 27.47 28.67
CA ILE A 65 15.55 26.36 29.56
C ILE A 65 16.71 25.54 28.99
N THR A 66 17.44 24.85 29.86
CA THR A 66 18.48 23.90 29.45
C THR A 66 18.08 22.51 29.90
N ASP A 67 17.77 21.63 28.94
CA ASP A 67 17.41 20.24 29.20
C ASP A 67 18.68 19.37 29.27
N ALA A 68 18.71 18.43 30.23
CA ALA A 68 19.88 17.60 30.50
C ALA A 68 20.23 16.60 29.38
N HIS A 69 19.28 16.25 28.50
CA HIS A 69 19.46 15.30 27.40
C HIS A 69 19.47 16.00 26.02
N TYR A 70 18.78 17.13 25.87
CA TYR A 70 18.55 17.77 24.58
C TYR A 70 19.14 19.19 24.43
N GLY A 71 19.81 19.71 25.45
CA GLY A 71 20.50 21.00 25.43
C GLY A 71 19.57 22.21 25.56
N GLN A 72 19.99 23.37 25.06
CA GLN A 72 19.26 24.63 25.22
C GLN A 72 17.99 24.66 24.36
N GLN A 73 16.85 24.97 24.98
CA GLN A 73 15.53 25.03 24.34
C GLN A 73 14.77 26.28 24.80
N PHE A 74 13.87 26.77 23.96
CA PHE A 74 12.96 27.86 24.31
C PHE A 74 11.59 27.26 24.65
N LYS A 75 11.19 27.35 25.92
CA LYS A 75 9.89 26.88 26.40
C LYS A 75 8.89 28.02 26.26
N ALA A 76 7.98 27.88 25.30
CA ALA A 76 6.97 28.89 25.00
C ALA A 76 5.75 28.75 25.93
N GLU A 77 5.41 29.81 26.66
CA GLU A 77 4.15 29.93 27.41
C GLU A 77 2.98 30.23 26.48
N SER A 78 3.24 30.99 25.40
CA SER A 78 2.28 31.21 24.33
C SER A 78 2.95 31.14 22.97
N MET A 79 2.28 30.50 22.01
CA MET A 79 2.73 30.41 20.62
C MET A 79 1.62 30.89 19.70
N ARG A 80 1.96 31.82 18.83
CA ARG A 80 1.10 32.27 17.75
C ARG A 80 1.74 31.89 16.44
N ILE A 81 1.06 30.99 15.73
CA ILE A 81 1.42 30.61 14.38
C ILE A 81 0.53 31.39 13.45
N SER A 82 1.14 32.23 12.64
CA SER A 82 0.45 32.97 11.59
C SER A 82 0.44 32.12 10.32
N GLN A 83 -0.71 32.09 9.64
CA GLN A 83 -0.85 31.38 8.37
C GLN A 83 0.18 31.90 7.36
N PRO A 84 0.63 31.03 6.44
CA PRO A 84 1.54 31.47 5.41
C PRO A 84 0.80 32.24 4.31
N ASP A 85 0.66 33.56 4.50
CA ASP A 85 0.73 34.56 3.41
C ASP A 85 2.17 34.58 2.85
N THR A 86 2.72 33.40 2.54
CA THR A 86 4.15 33.28 2.25
C THR A 86 4.40 33.42 0.77
N LEU A 87 5.42 34.23 0.50
CA LEU A 87 6.07 34.37 -0.79
C LEU A 87 6.38 33.01 -1.44
N ASP A 88 6.65 31.96 -0.65
CA ASP A 88 6.93 30.61 -1.14
C ASP A 88 5.70 29.90 -1.76
N GLY A 89 4.50 30.07 -1.19
CA GLY A 89 3.26 29.55 -1.77
C GLY A 89 2.89 30.25 -3.08
N ILE A 90 3.03 31.59 -3.10
CA ILE A 90 2.83 32.43 -4.29
C ILE A 90 3.82 32.04 -5.39
N LYS A 91 5.09 31.82 -5.03
CA LYS A 91 6.16 31.37 -5.92
C LYS A 91 5.88 29.99 -6.50
N LYS A 92 5.45 29.02 -5.68
CA LYS A 92 5.07 27.68 -6.15
C LYS A 92 3.86 27.72 -7.09
N PHE A 93 2.88 28.57 -6.82
CA PHE A 93 1.72 28.77 -7.70
C PHE A 93 2.11 29.37 -9.05
N LEU A 94 2.84 30.48 -9.06
CA LEU A 94 3.33 31.11 -10.28
C LEU A 94 4.25 30.18 -11.09
N GLY A 95 5.04 29.34 -10.40
CA GLY A 95 5.96 28.38 -11.01
C GLY A 95 5.36 27.01 -11.34
N SER A 96 4.05 26.83 -11.15
CA SER A 96 3.34 25.55 -11.36
C SER A 96 3.08 25.21 -12.84
N GLY A 97 3.33 26.15 -13.74
CA GLY A 97 3.07 26.00 -15.18
C GLY A 97 1.64 26.34 -15.61
N MET A 98 0.77 26.77 -14.68
CA MET A 98 -0.58 27.24 -15.03
C MET A 98 -0.58 28.54 -15.83
N ILE A 99 0.34 29.47 -15.56
CA ILE A 99 0.43 30.73 -16.30
C ILE A 99 1.43 30.56 -17.44
N ARG A 100 0.93 30.46 -18.67
CA ARG A 100 1.78 30.41 -19.87
C ARG A 100 2.72 31.62 -19.91
N GLY A 101 4.01 31.35 -19.84
CA GLY A 101 5.07 32.37 -19.83
C GLY A 101 5.70 32.64 -18.46
N VAL A 102 5.26 31.98 -17.38
CA VAL A 102 5.89 32.07 -16.04
C VAL A 102 6.41 30.69 -15.60
N GLY A 103 7.72 30.48 -15.73
CA GLY A 103 8.42 29.32 -15.16
C GLY A 103 8.88 29.58 -13.71
N LYS A 104 9.46 28.57 -13.05
CA LYS A 104 9.94 28.67 -11.65
C LYS A 104 10.88 29.86 -11.41
N GLU A 105 11.75 30.15 -12.36
CA GLU A 105 12.69 31.27 -12.29
C GLU A 105 12.00 32.64 -12.39
N TYR A 106 11.00 32.78 -13.26
CA TYR A 106 10.20 34.00 -13.35
C TYR A 106 9.26 34.16 -12.16
N ALA A 107 8.73 33.06 -11.62
CA ALA A 107 7.94 33.05 -10.40
C ALA A 107 8.76 33.56 -9.21
N GLU A 108 10.02 33.13 -9.08
CA GLU A 108 10.95 33.66 -8.09
C GLU A 108 11.17 35.17 -8.24
N ARG A 109 11.47 35.62 -9.46
CA ARG A 109 11.74 37.04 -9.74
C ARG A 109 10.51 37.92 -9.51
N LEU A 110 9.33 37.45 -9.91
CA LEU A 110 8.06 38.15 -9.72
C LEU A 110 7.71 38.30 -8.23
N VAL A 111 7.92 37.24 -7.44
CA VAL A 111 7.69 37.26 -6.00
C VAL A 111 8.74 38.11 -5.27
N GLN A 112 10.00 38.09 -5.73
CA GLN A 112 11.03 38.99 -5.20
C GLN A 112 10.73 40.46 -5.49
N ALA A 113 10.20 40.78 -6.68
CA ALA A 113 9.93 42.15 -7.09
C ALA A 113 8.64 42.75 -6.50
N PHE A 114 7.60 41.93 -6.33
CA PHE A 114 6.26 42.41 -5.95
C PHE A 114 5.70 41.78 -4.68
N GLY A 115 6.43 40.84 -4.08
CA GLY A 115 6.05 40.25 -2.80
C GLY A 115 4.68 39.57 -2.87
N ARG A 116 3.82 39.92 -1.91
CA ARG A 116 2.44 39.42 -1.80
C ARG A 116 1.49 40.06 -2.81
N ASP A 117 1.84 41.24 -3.31
CA ASP A 117 1.00 42.03 -4.21
C ASP A 117 1.20 41.63 -5.68
N VAL A 118 2.03 40.62 -5.96
CA VAL A 118 2.35 40.18 -7.32
C VAL A 118 1.10 39.89 -8.15
N PHE A 119 0.06 39.35 -7.53
CA PHE A 119 -1.21 39.05 -8.18
C PHE A 119 -2.00 40.31 -8.56
N ASP A 120 -2.10 41.27 -7.63
CA ASP A 120 -2.75 42.56 -7.90
C ASP A 120 -1.94 43.41 -8.89
N VAL A 121 -0.62 43.23 -8.92
CA VAL A 121 0.24 43.84 -9.93
C VAL A 121 -0.01 43.24 -11.32
N ILE A 122 -0.17 41.93 -11.44
CA ILE A 122 -0.51 41.31 -12.74
C ILE A 122 -1.90 41.76 -13.21
N GLU A 123 -2.87 41.88 -12.31
CA GLU A 123 -4.27 42.19 -12.61
C GLU A 123 -4.51 43.69 -12.89
N ASN A 124 -4.16 44.55 -11.94
CA ASN A 124 -4.53 45.97 -11.93
C ASN A 124 -3.38 46.88 -12.38
N SER A 125 -2.14 46.38 -12.41
CA SER A 125 -0.94 47.20 -12.67
C SER A 125 0.08 46.50 -13.57
N SER A 126 -0.37 45.76 -14.60
CA SER A 126 0.48 44.91 -15.44
C SER A 126 1.68 45.63 -16.09
N ALA A 127 1.63 46.97 -16.20
CA ALA A 127 2.76 47.79 -16.66
C ALA A 127 3.99 47.70 -15.75
N LYS A 128 3.79 47.46 -14.45
CA LYS A 128 4.89 47.30 -13.49
C LYS A 128 5.68 46.00 -13.73
N LEU A 129 5.09 44.98 -14.38
CA LEU A 129 5.77 43.72 -14.71
C LEU A 129 7.01 43.92 -15.61
N LEU A 130 7.05 44.99 -16.39
CA LEU A 130 8.21 45.36 -17.22
C LEU A 130 9.45 45.74 -16.40
N LYS A 131 9.28 46.01 -15.09
CA LYS A 131 10.39 46.27 -14.16
C LYS A 131 11.12 45.00 -13.73
N VAL A 132 10.59 43.82 -14.06
CA VAL A 132 11.22 42.54 -13.73
C VAL A 132 12.08 42.08 -14.89
N GLU A 133 13.35 41.82 -14.59
CA GLU A 133 14.37 41.41 -15.55
C GLU A 133 13.95 40.13 -16.30
N GLY A 134 13.86 40.22 -17.63
CA GLY A 134 13.42 39.13 -18.52
C GLY A 134 11.93 39.12 -18.87
N ILE A 135 11.12 40.08 -18.41
CA ILE A 135 9.71 40.24 -18.82
C ILE A 135 9.57 41.40 -19.81
N GLY A 136 9.63 41.09 -21.11
CA GLY A 136 9.36 42.05 -22.19
C GLY A 136 7.87 42.24 -22.50
N PRO A 137 7.51 43.21 -23.39
CA PRO A 137 6.12 43.55 -23.71
C PRO A 137 5.28 42.37 -24.25
N GLY A 138 5.87 41.47 -25.04
CA GLY A 138 5.18 40.26 -25.52
C GLY A 138 4.86 39.26 -24.40
N ARG A 139 5.80 39.04 -23.46
CA ARG A 139 5.59 38.13 -22.32
C ARG A 139 4.60 38.72 -21.32
N ARG A 140 4.62 40.04 -21.10
CA ARG A 140 3.58 40.74 -20.34
C ARG A 140 2.18 40.49 -20.91
N ALA A 141 2.02 40.58 -22.23
CA ALA A 141 0.73 40.33 -22.90
C ALA A 141 0.28 38.87 -22.71
N SER A 142 1.19 37.90 -22.86
CA SER A 142 0.92 36.48 -22.59
C SER A 142 0.52 36.22 -21.14
N ILE A 143 1.25 36.79 -20.18
CA ILE A 143 0.94 36.65 -18.74
C ILE A 143 -0.42 37.25 -18.45
N ARG A 144 -0.74 38.43 -18.99
CA ARG A 144 -2.03 39.09 -18.78
C ARG A 144 -3.19 38.33 -19.40
N ALA A 145 -3.02 37.77 -20.60
CA ALA A 145 -4.03 36.96 -21.27
C ALA A 145 -4.29 35.65 -20.49
N ALA A 146 -3.22 34.93 -20.13
CA ALA A 146 -3.31 33.72 -19.31
C ALA A 146 -3.88 33.99 -17.90
N TRP A 147 -3.58 35.16 -17.32
CA TRP A 147 -4.12 35.58 -16.03
C TRP A 147 -5.61 35.92 -16.11
N ALA A 148 -6.06 36.59 -17.19
CA ALA A 148 -7.47 36.92 -17.41
C ALA A 148 -8.33 35.67 -17.64
N GLU A 149 -7.80 34.66 -18.34
CA GLU A 149 -8.44 33.35 -18.52
C GLU A 149 -8.54 32.53 -17.22
N GLN A 150 -7.78 32.89 -16.17
CA GLN A 150 -7.66 32.13 -14.92
C GLN A 150 -8.25 32.81 -13.69
N LYS A 151 -9.05 33.87 -13.85
CA LYS A 151 -9.61 34.64 -12.71
C LYS A 151 -10.40 33.76 -11.72
N GLY A 152 -11.19 32.81 -12.22
CA GLY A 152 -11.90 31.84 -11.38
C GLY A 152 -10.97 30.92 -10.57
N VAL A 153 -9.77 30.63 -11.07
CA VAL A 153 -8.76 29.80 -10.37
C VAL A 153 -8.23 30.51 -9.13
N ARG A 154 -8.05 31.84 -9.17
CA ARG A 154 -7.56 32.63 -8.01
C ARG A 154 -8.52 32.54 -6.84
N GLU A 155 -9.79 32.80 -7.07
CA GLU A 155 -10.81 32.80 -6.01
C GLU A 155 -10.91 31.42 -5.36
N ILE A 156 -10.91 30.36 -6.17
CA ILE A 156 -10.91 28.98 -5.71
C ILE A 156 -9.65 28.66 -4.90
N MET A 157 -8.48 29.01 -5.41
CA MET A 157 -7.22 28.74 -4.71
C MET A 157 -7.13 29.51 -3.39
N SER A 158 -7.49 30.79 -3.38
CA SER A 158 -7.53 31.62 -2.17
C SER A 158 -8.48 31.02 -1.13
N PHE A 159 -9.66 30.58 -1.57
CA PHE A 159 -10.62 29.89 -0.70
C PHE A 159 -10.04 28.57 -0.16
N LEU A 160 -9.42 27.74 -1.00
CA LEU A 160 -8.85 26.47 -0.55
C LEU A 160 -7.69 26.68 0.43
N PHE A 161 -6.82 27.66 0.19
CA PHE A 161 -5.71 28.01 1.09
C PHE A 161 -6.19 28.59 2.41
N SER A 162 -7.21 29.47 2.40
CA SER A 162 -7.76 30.03 3.64
C SER A 162 -8.36 28.96 4.55
N HIS A 163 -8.81 27.85 3.97
CA HIS A 163 -9.32 26.68 4.71
C HIS A 163 -8.22 25.63 5.03
N GLY A 164 -6.95 25.93 4.74
CA GLY A 164 -5.79 25.11 5.09
C GLY A 164 -5.52 23.93 4.16
N VAL A 165 -5.99 23.99 2.92
CA VAL A 165 -5.67 22.98 1.89
C VAL A 165 -4.27 23.25 1.31
N SER A 166 -3.42 22.24 1.20
CA SER A 166 -2.08 22.41 0.60
C SER A 166 -2.13 22.65 -0.91
N THR A 167 -1.09 23.27 -1.48
CA THR A 167 -0.99 23.60 -2.92
C THR A 167 -1.21 22.37 -3.82
N ALA A 168 -0.63 21.23 -3.48
CA ALA A 168 -0.80 19.99 -4.25
C ALA A 168 -2.25 19.48 -4.21
N ARG A 169 -2.94 19.61 -3.08
CA ARG A 169 -4.35 19.18 -2.93
C ARG A 169 -5.29 20.16 -3.62
N ALA A 170 -5.06 21.46 -3.47
CA ALA A 170 -5.87 22.50 -4.09
C ALA A 170 -5.89 22.37 -5.62
N PHE A 171 -4.74 22.02 -6.22
CA PHE A 171 -4.64 21.71 -7.65
C PHE A 171 -5.51 20.52 -8.06
N ARG A 172 -5.54 19.44 -7.27
CA ARG A 172 -6.39 18.27 -7.56
C ARG A 172 -7.88 18.60 -7.47
N ILE A 173 -8.28 19.37 -6.46
CA ILE A 173 -9.67 19.83 -6.29
C ILE A 173 -10.10 20.66 -7.51
N TYR A 174 -9.26 21.61 -7.93
CA TYR A 174 -9.54 22.43 -9.11
C TYR A 174 -9.60 21.58 -10.38
N LYS A 175 -8.66 20.64 -10.57
CA LYS A 175 -8.68 19.73 -11.73
C LYS A 175 -9.97 18.89 -11.80
N ALA A 176 -10.53 18.52 -10.66
CA ALA A 176 -11.75 17.71 -10.59
C ALA A 176 -13.05 18.50 -10.76
N TYR A 177 -13.14 19.70 -10.17
CA TYR A 177 -14.40 20.46 -10.12
C TYR A 177 -14.42 21.75 -10.96
N GLY A 178 -13.26 22.16 -11.48
CA GLY A 178 -13.11 23.39 -12.27
C GLY A 178 -13.62 24.61 -11.51
N GLU A 179 -14.36 25.48 -12.20
CA GLU A 179 -14.90 26.72 -11.62
C GLU A 179 -15.95 26.49 -10.51
N ARG A 180 -16.52 25.29 -10.41
CA ARG A 180 -17.55 24.95 -9.42
C ARG A 180 -16.97 24.42 -8.10
N SER A 181 -15.65 24.52 -7.89
CA SER A 181 -15.01 24.02 -6.67
C SER A 181 -15.61 24.64 -5.40
N ILE A 182 -15.73 25.97 -5.34
CA ILE A 182 -16.24 26.66 -4.14
C ILE A 182 -17.69 26.25 -3.86
N GLU A 183 -18.55 26.32 -4.87
CA GLU A 183 -19.98 25.99 -4.74
C GLU A 183 -20.18 24.55 -4.23
N ARG A 184 -19.47 23.58 -4.82
CA ARG A 184 -19.55 22.17 -4.40
C ARG A 184 -19.09 21.98 -2.96
N ILE A 185 -17.97 22.60 -2.59
CA ILE A 185 -17.40 22.45 -1.24
C ILE A 185 -18.28 23.13 -0.20
N GLN A 186 -18.86 24.29 -0.49
CA GLN A 186 -19.79 24.96 0.42
C GLN A 186 -21.07 24.15 0.64
N ARG A 187 -21.57 23.49 -0.41
CA ARG A 187 -22.78 22.66 -0.31
C ARG A 187 -22.53 21.33 0.42
N ASP A 188 -21.41 20.67 0.13
CA ASP A 188 -21.03 19.41 0.76
C ASP A 188 -19.50 19.29 0.81
N PRO A 189 -18.85 19.74 1.90
CA PRO A 189 -17.40 19.67 2.03
C PRO A 189 -16.85 18.23 1.97
N TYR A 190 -17.67 17.25 2.34
CA TYR A 190 -17.29 15.83 2.35
C TYR A 190 -17.25 15.22 0.94
N CYS A 191 -17.69 15.93 -0.11
CA CYS A 191 -17.42 15.52 -1.49
C CYS A 191 -15.92 15.41 -1.79
N LEU A 192 -15.09 16.20 -1.10
CA LEU A 192 -13.65 16.16 -1.22
C LEU A 192 -13.09 14.78 -0.85
N ALA A 193 -13.65 14.13 0.18
CA ALA A 193 -13.21 12.81 0.60
C ALA A 193 -13.61 11.70 -0.39
N ARG A 194 -14.66 11.93 -1.18
CA ARG A 194 -15.20 10.95 -2.13
C ARG A 194 -14.55 11.06 -3.51
N ASP A 195 -14.37 12.28 -4.01
CA ASP A 195 -14.00 12.49 -5.42
C ASP A 195 -12.49 12.78 -5.58
N ILE A 196 -11.79 13.22 -4.53
CA ILE A 196 -10.42 13.72 -4.63
C ILE A 196 -9.43 12.77 -3.97
N HIS A 197 -8.68 12.03 -4.80
CA HIS A 197 -7.63 11.14 -4.33
C HIS A 197 -6.57 11.87 -3.48
N GLY A 198 -6.34 11.36 -2.26
CA GLY A 198 -5.41 11.93 -1.29
C GLY A 198 -5.99 12.99 -0.35
N ILE A 199 -7.30 13.26 -0.43
CA ILE A 199 -8.05 13.96 0.62
C ILE A 199 -8.94 12.92 1.30
N GLY A 200 -8.62 12.55 2.54
CA GLY A 200 -9.44 11.63 3.33
C GLY A 200 -10.52 12.37 4.13
N PHE A 201 -11.42 11.61 4.75
CA PHE A 201 -12.48 12.15 5.61
C PHE A 201 -11.96 13.11 6.68
N LEU A 202 -10.87 12.76 7.38
CA LEU A 202 -10.30 13.61 8.44
C LEU A 202 -9.90 15.01 7.93
N ILE A 203 -9.36 15.08 6.71
CA ILE A 203 -8.99 16.36 6.09
C ILE A 203 -10.25 17.13 5.67
N ALA A 204 -11.22 16.44 5.06
CA ALA A 204 -12.48 17.03 4.67
C ALA A 204 -13.27 17.54 5.89
N ASP A 205 -13.26 16.81 7.01
CA ASP A 205 -13.90 17.21 8.27
C ASP A 205 -13.23 18.45 8.86
N GLY A 206 -11.89 18.55 8.79
CA GLY A 206 -11.17 19.76 9.17
C GLY A 206 -11.53 20.98 8.30
N ILE A 207 -11.81 20.79 7.01
CA ILE A 207 -12.28 21.85 6.11
C ILE A 207 -13.75 22.21 6.44
N ALA A 208 -14.60 21.21 6.64
CA ALA A 208 -16.02 21.37 6.98
C ALA A 208 -16.20 22.19 8.28
N GLN A 209 -15.42 21.89 9.31
CA GLN A 209 -15.43 22.63 10.57
C GLN A 209 -15.07 24.11 10.38
N LYS A 210 -14.06 24.41 9.54
CA LYS A 210 -13.68 25.80 9.22
C LYS A 210 -14.74 26.53 8.39
N LEU A 211 -15.54 25.80 7.61
CA LEU A 211 -16.69 26.33 6.88
C LEU A 211 -17.93 26.54 7.77
N GLY A 212 -17.83 26.21 9.07
CA GLY A 212 -18.93 26.38 10.04
C GLY A 212 -19.93 25.23 10.07
N ILE A 213 -19.60 24.06 9.51
CA ILE A 213 -20.43 22.86 9.65
C ILE A 213 -20.40 22.38 11.10
N ALA A 214 -21.60 22.22 11.70
CA ALA A 214 -21.75 21.76 13.07
C ALA A 214 -21.22 20.33 13.26
N LYS A 215 -20.67 20.04 14.45
CA LYS A 215 -20.10 18.73 14.78
C LYS A 215 -21.15 17.61 14.78
N ASP A 216 -22.38 17.93 15.09
CA ASP A 216 -23.55 17.04 15.10
C ASP A 216 -24.36 17.11 13.80
N SER A 217 -23.83 17.75 12.75
CA SER A 217 -24.55 17.87 11.47
C SER A 217 -24.79 16.50 10.82
N GLU A 218 -25.95 16.35 10.19
CA GLU A 218 -26.28 15.13 9.46
C GLU A 218 -25.32 14.87 8.29
N LEU A 219 -24.80 15.92 7.65
CA LEU A 219 -23.79 15.80 6.59
C LEU A 219 -22.51 15.11 7.10
N ARG A 220 -22.04 15.52 8.29
CA ARG A 220 -20.89 14.92 8.96
C ARG A 220 -21.17 13.48 9.38
N ALA A 221 -22.34 13.23 9.98
CA ALA A 221 -22.77 11.88 10.37
C ALA A 221 -22.75 10.91 9.18
N ARG A 222 -23.36 11.30 8.06
CA ARG A 222 -23.43 10.48 6.84
C ARG A 222 -22.04 10.19 6.26
N ALA A 223 -21.22 11.23 6.09
CA ALA A 223 -19.86 11.09 5.56
C ALA A 223 -18.96 10.26 6.49
N GLY A 224 -19.13 10.41 7.80
CA GLY A 224 -18.37 9.66 8.79
C GLY A 224 -18.74 8.18 8.82
N ILE A 225 -20.02 7.82 8.68
CA ILE A 225 -20.46 6.41 8.56
C ILE A 225 -19.83 5.74 7.33
N GLU A 226 -19.88 6.41 6.16
CA GLU A 226 -19.24 5.90 4.94
C GLU A 226 -17.72 5.73 5.13
N TYR A 227 -17.07 6.69 5.78
CA TYR A 227 -15.64 6.61 6.09
C TYR A 227 -15.31 5.43 7.02
N VAL A 228 -16.05 5.23 8.11
CA VAL A 228 -15.85 4.09 9.01
C VAL A 228 -16.02 2.77 8.25
N LEU A 229 -17.04 2.67 7.40
CA LEU A 229 -17.24 1.48 6.57
C LEU A 229 -16.09 1.28 5.55
N GLN A 230 -15.54 2.36 5.00
CA GLN A 230 -14.39 2.31 4.09
C GLN A 230 -13.09 1.90 4.82
N GLU A 231 -12.89 2.33 6.06
CA GLU A 231 -11.77 1.89 6.91
C GLU A 231 -11.89 0.40 7.27
N LEU A 232 -13.11 -0.08 7.58
CA LEU A 232 -13.38 -1.50 7.76
C LEU A 232 -13.13 -2.29 6.47
N THR A 233 -13.51 -1.73 5.31
CA THR A 233 -13.21 -2.31 4.00
C THR A 233 -11.71 -2.44 3.75
N THR A 234 -10.95 -1.39 4.09
CA THR A 234 -9.48 -1.37 3.99
C THR A 234 -8.83 -2.38 4.94
N SER A 235 -9.52 -2.73 6.04
CA SER A 235 -9.12 -3.80 6.96
C SER A 235 -9.52 -5.20 6.46
N GLY A 236 -10.10 -5.32 5.26
CA GLY A 236 -10.43 -6.60 4.61
C GLY A 236 -11.90 -7.02 4.70
N HIS A 237 -12.79 -6.23 5.32
CA HIS A 237 -14.21 -6.59 5.45
C HIS A 237 -15.01 -6.25 4.16
N CYS A 238 -15.91 -7.12 3.72
CA CYS A 238 -16.88 -6.79 2.65
C CYS A 238 -18.09 -6.02 3.19
N ALA A 239 -18.46 -6.30 4.44
CA ALA A 239 -19.59 -5.72 5.16
C ALA A 239 -19.23 -5.39 6.61
N ALA A 240 -20.10 -4.67 7.29
CA ALA A 240 -20.03 -4.49 8.74
C ALA A 240 -21.38 -4.80 9.39
N PRO A 241 -21.42 -5.49 10.55
CA PRO A 241 -22.63 -5.55 11.36
C PRO A 241 -23.13 -4.14 11.66
N ARG A 242 -24.44 -3.91 11.51
CA ARG A 242 -25.05 -2.59 11.69
C ARG A 242 -24.68 -1.96 13.04
N GLY A 243 -24.77 -2.72 14.13
CA GLY A 243 -24.45 -2.26 15.48
C GLY A 243 -22.97 -1.86 15.63
N ASP A 244 -22.05 -2.67 15.10
CA ASP A 244 -20.61 -2.39 15.16
C ASP A 244 -20.22 -1.13 14.36
N LEU A 245 -20.84 -0.95 13.20
CA LEU A 245 -20.65 0.25 12.37
C LEU A 245 -21.15 1.50 13.09
N GLN A 246 -22.35 1.44 13.69
CA GLN A 246 -22.92 2.53 14.48
C GLN A 246 -22.03 2.87 15.69
N GLY A 247 -21.61 1.86 16.45
CA GLY A 247 -20.74 2.07 17.63
C GLY A 247 -19.43 2.76 17.27
N LYS A 248 -18.76 2.31 16.19
CA LYS A 248 -17.52 2.95 15.69
C LYS A 248 -17.75 4.36 15.18
N ALA A 249 -18.89 4.62 14.52
CA ALA A 249 -19.23 5.96 14.04
C ALA A 249 -19.53 6.93 15.20
N VAL A 250 -20.22 6.46 16.25
CA VAL A 250 -20.43 7.24 17.49
C VAL A 250 -19.09 7.58 18.14
N GLU A 251 -18.20 6.60 18.30
CA GLU A 251 -16.86 6.81 18.89
C GLU A 251 -16.01 7.80 18.08
N LEU A 252 -16.01 7.68 16.76
CA LEU A 252 -15.20 8.55 15.89
C LEU A 252 -15.73 9.98 15.82
N LEU A 253 -17.06 10.14 15.72
CA LEU A 253 -17.68 11.43 15.40
C LEU A 253 -18.11 12.21 16.64
N ASP A 254 -18.27 11.53 17.78
CA ASP A 254 -18.84 12.08 19.01
C ASP A 254 -20.25 12.67 18.76
N ILE A 255 -21.09 11.89 18.08
CA ILE A 255 -22.48 12.21 17.70
C ILE A 255 -23.42 11.20 18.39
N SER A 256 -24.64 11.61 18.74
CA SER A 256 -25.58 10.74 19.44
C SER A 256 -25.91 9.47 18.63
N PRO A 257 -26.11 8.30 19.30
CA PRO A 257 -26.48 7.06 18.62
C PRO A 257 -27.75 7.17 17.75
N GLU A 258 -28.72 7.98 18.19
CA GLU A 258 -29.99 8.19 17.48
C GLU A 258 -29.77 8.94 16.17
N GLN A 259 -28.93 9.99 16.18
CA GLN A 259 -28.57 10.74 14.98
C GLN A 259 -27.76 9.87 14.00
N ILE A 260 -26.83 9.05 14.50
CA ILE A 260 -26.08 8.10 13.69
C ILE A 260 -27.01 7.04 13.08
N SER A 261 -28.00 6.53 13.83
CA SER A 261 -28.98 5.59 13.28
C SER A 261 -29.83 6.24 12.19
N GLY A 262 -30.36 7.45 12.43
CA GLY A 262 -31.13 8.18 11.42
C GLY A 262 -30.32 8.48 10.15
N ALA A 263 -29.04 8.87 10.31
CA ALA A 263 -28.14 9.08 9.19
C ALA A 263 -27.86 7.78 8.41
N LEU A 264 -27.69 6.65 9.10
CA LEU A 264 -27.51 5.35 8.46
C LEU A 264 -28.76 4.93 7.68
N ASP A 265 -29.95 5.07 8.28
CA ASP A 265 -31.21 4.75 7.62
C ASP A 265 -31.44 5.61 6.38
N TRP A 266 -31.07 6.90 6.44
CA TRP A 266 -31.08 7.77 5.28
C TRP A 266 -30.12 7.29 4.18
N LEU A 267 -28.89 6.92 4.53
CA LEU A 267 -27.91 6.40 3.55
C LEU A 267 -28.40 5.10 2.86
N VAL A 268 -29.10 4.25 3.60
CA VAL A 268 -29.73 3.03 3.05
C VAL A 268 -30.92 3.39 2.16
N GLY A 269 -31.79 4.32 2.59
CA GLY A 269 -32.93 4.81 1.80
C GLY A 269 -32.51 5.43 0.45
N GLU A 270 -31.39 6.15 0.45
CA GLU A 270 -30.77 6.72 -0.76
C GLU A 270 -29.93 5.73 -1.57
N LYS A 271 -29.89 4.45 -1.17
CA LYS A 271 -29.10 3.37 -1.80
C LYS A 271 -27.60 3.67 -1.89
N ARG A 272 -27.09 4.58 -1.06
CA ARG A 272 -25.64 4.83 -0.90
C ARG A 272 -24.98 3.71 -0.12
N LEU A 273 -25.72 3.09 0.78
CA LEU A 273 -25.36 1.86 1.48
C LEU A 273 -26.44 0.81 1.23
N ILE A 274 -26.07 -0.46 1.29
CA ILE A 274 -27.01 -1.58 1.17
C ILE A 274 -27.09 -2.27 2.53
N LEU A 275 -28.32 -2.45 3.02
CA LEU A 275 -28.63 -3.26 4.18
C LEU A 275 -29.07 -4.65 3.69
N ASP A 276 -28.44 -5.70 4.21
CA ASP A 276 -28.79 -7.10 3.94
C ASP A 276 -28.69 -7.91 5.24
N GLU A 277 -29.15 -9.15 5.25
CA GLU A 277 -29.04 -10.04 6.40
C GLU A 277 -28.14 -11.23 6.07
N ASP A 278 -27.31 -11.64 7.03
CA ASP A 278 -26.63 -12.92 6.92
C ASP A 278 -27.57 -14.10 7.22
N ARG A 279 -27.09 -15.33 7.07
CA ARG A 279 -27.90 -16.53 7.36
C ARG A 279 -28.36 -16.66 8.81
N GLN A 280 -27.76 -15.91 9.73
CA GLN A 280 -28.12 -15.90 11.15
C GLN A 280 -29.10 -14.76 11.47
N GLY A 281 -29.58 -14.02 10.45
CA GLY A 281 -30.47 -12.88 10.61
C GLY A 281 -29.77 -11.62 11.14
N ARG A 282 -28.43 -11.56 11.09
CA ARG A 282 -27.69 -10.37 11.51
C ARG A 282 -27.70 -9.35 10.39
N ALA A 283 -28.12 -8.12 10.71
CA ALA A 283 -28.12 -7.00 9.77
C ALA A 283 -26.69 -6.54 9.43
N LEU A 284 -26.34 -6.63 8.15
CA LEU A 284 -25.05 -6.26 7.58
C LEU A 284 -25.21 -5.05 6.64
N VAL A 285 -24.29 -4.10 6.76
CA VAL A 285 -24.22 -2.90 5.93
C VAL A 285 -23.05 -3.02 4.95
N TYR A 286 -23.32 -2.74 3.68
CA TYR A 286 -22.38 -2.84 2.58
C TYR A 286 -22.20 -1.52 1.84
N LEU A 287 -21.00 -1.32 1.30
CA LEU A 287 -20.82 -0.46 0.15
C LEU A 287 -21.46 -1.13 -1.08
N PRO A 288 -22.25 -0.42 -1.91
CA PRO A 288 -22.95 -1.01 -3.05
C PRO A 288 -22.02 -1.79 -3.99
N LYS A 289 -20.82 -1.24 -4.27
CA LYS A 289 -19.80 -1.88 -5.12
C LYS A 289 -19.43 -3.28 -4.62
N LEU A 290 -19.26 -3.46 -3.30
CA LEU A 290 -18.85 -4.74 -2.71
C LEU A 290 -20.02 -5.72 -2.65
N TYR A 291 -21.21 -5.24 -2.28
CA TYR A 291 -22.42 -6.05 -2.28
C TYR A 291 -22.65 -6.70 -3.65
N PHE A 292 -22.63 -5.89 -4.72
CA PHE A 292 -22.83 -6.40 -6.07
C PHE A 292 -21.66 -7.27 -6.54
N ALA A 293 -20.42 -6.94 -6.18
CA ALA A 293 -19.26 -7.78 -6.52
C ALA A 293 -19.37 -9.19 -5.90
N GLU A 294 -19.74 -9.32 -4.63
CA GLU A 294 -19.97 -10.62 -3.99
C GLU A 294 -21.13 -11.39 -4.65
N TRP A 295 -22.26 -10.72 -4.87
CA TRP A 295 -23.45 -11.36 -5.44
C TRP A 295 -23.20 -11.83 -6.88
N ALA A 296 -22.63 -10.96 -7.70
CA ALA A 296 -22.37 -11.23 -9.10
C ALA A 296 -21.27 -12.28 -9.28
N PHE A 297 -20.23 -12.26 -8.43
CA PHE A 297 -19.22 -13.32 -8.42
C PHE A 297 -19.84 -14.67 -8.08
N ALA A 298 -20.64 -14.77 -7.01
CA ALA A 298 -21.29 -16.02 -6.63
C ALA A 298 -22.17 -16.56 -7.76
N LYS A 299 -23.01 -15.70 -8.35
CA LYS A 299 -23.87 -16.05 -9.48
C LYS A 299 -23.06 -16.57 -10.68
N LYS A 300 -22.03 -15.84 -11.09
CA LYS A 300 -21.22 -16.19 -12.25
C LYS A 300 -20.42 -17.48 -12.04
N LEU A 301 -19.91 -17.72 -10.83
CA LEU A 301 -19.16 -18.94 -10.49
C LEU A 301 -20.08 -20.16 -10.60
N THR A 302 -21.29 -20.04 -10.07
CA THR A 302 -22.32 -21.07 -10.17
C THR A 302 -22.71 -21.35 -11.63
N GLU A 303 -23.00 -20.30 -12.42
CA GLU A 303 -23.30 -20.44 -13.85
C GLU A 303 -22.17 -21.12 -14.64
N LEU A 304 -20.91 -20.80 -14.32
CA LEU A 304 -19.76 -21.46 -14.92
C LEU A 304 -19.72 -22.93 -14.54
N ASN A 305 -19.87 -23.25 -13.26
CA ASN A 305 -19.77 -24.61 -12.73
C ASN A 305 -20.79 -25.59 -13.34
N TYR A 306 -22.02 -25.14 -13.64
CA TYR A 306 -23.05 -26.00 -14.25
C TYR A 306 -22.85 -26.31 -15.74
N GLY A 307 -21.95 -25.61 -16.44
CA GLY A 307 -21.74 -25.86 -17.87
C GLY A 307 -20.83 -27.06 -18.16
N LYS A 308 -20.74 -27.45 -19.44
CA LYS A 308 -19.86 -28.54 -19.88
C LYS A 308 -18.39 -28.12 -19.86
N HIS A 309 -17.53 -29.02 -19.40
CA HIS A 309 -16.07 -28.85 -19.45
C HIS A 309 -15.57 -28.81 -20.92
N PRO A 310 -14.61 -27.94 -21.27
CA PRO A 310 -14.12 -27.80 -22.65
C PRO A 310 -13.23 -28.98 -23.11
N CYS A 311 -12.61 -29.70 -22.19
CA CYS A 311 -11.79 -30.87 -22.54
C CYS A 311 -12.67 -31.99 -23.11
N PRO A 312 -12.32 -32.56 -24.27
CA PRO A 312 -13.01 -33.72 -24.81
C PRO A 312 -12.86 -34.92 -23.88
N LYS A 313 -13.67 -35.97 -24.06
CA LYS A 313 -13.51 -37.22 -23.29
C LYS A 313 -12.09 -37.76 -23.47
N ILE A 314 -11.40 -38.01 -22.36
CA ILE A 314 -10.06 -38.59 -22.32
C ILE A 314 -10.06 -39.89 -21.53
N ASP A 315 -9.22 -40.83 -21.95
CA ASP A 315 -8.84 -41.99 -21.13
C ASP A 315 -7.84 -41.52 -20.08
N PHE A 316 -8.31 -41.37 -18.84
CA PHE A 316 -7.53 -40.76 -17.76
C PHE A 316 -6.28 -41.57 -17.41
N GLU A 317 -6.39 -42.90 -17.34
CA GLU A 317 -5.26 -43.77 -16.97
C GLU A 317 -4.12 -43.65 -17.99
N LYS A 318 -4.45 -43.63 -19.29
CA LYS A 318 -3.44 -43.39 -20.34
C LYS A 318 -2.84 -41.99 -20.27
N ALA A 319 -3.64 -40.98 -19.97
CA ALA A 319 -3.16 -39.60 -19.84
C ALA A 319 -2.23 -39.45 -18.63
N LEU A 320 -2.57 -40.09 -17.51
CA LEU A 320 -1.78 -40.13 -16.29
C LEU A 320 -0.43 -40.83 -16.52
N GLU A 321 -0.44 -42.02 -17.12
CA GLU A 321 0.81 -42.70 -17.49
C GLU A 321 1.68 -41.87 -18.43
N TRP A 322 1.06 -41.26 -19.44
CA TRP A 322 1.78 -40.43 -20.41
C TRP A 322 2.44 -39.22 -19.74
N VAL A 323 1.70 -38.49 -18.90
CA VAL A 323 2.24 -37.29 -18.25
C VAL A 323 3.34 -37.65 -17.26
N GLN A 324 3.18 -38.70 -16.46
CA GLN A 324 4.22 -39.13 -15.50
C GLN A 324 5.50 -39.59 -16.21
N LYS A 325 5.39 -40.26 -17.37
CA LYS A 325 6.55 -40.61 -18.21
C LYS A 325 7.22 -39.36 -18.80
N LYS A 326 6.42 -38.39 -19.25
CA LYS A 326 6.92 -37.15 -19.87
C LYS A 326 7.60 -36.23 -18.86
N THR A 327 7.02 -36.05 -17.68
CA THR A 327 7.57 -35.22 -16.61
C THR A 327 8.64 -35.94 -15.79
N LYS A 328 8.71 -37.28 -15.89
CA LYS A 328 9.55 -38.16 -15.06
C LYS A 328 9.25 -38.03 -13.56
N ILE A 329 8.00 -37.71 -13.23
CA ILE A 329 7.53 -37.50 -11.86
C ILE A 329 6.32 -38.40 -11.62
N GLN A 330 6.34 -39.12 -10.50
CA GLN A 330 5.16 -39.81 -10.00
C GLN A 330 4.32 -38.87 -9.16
N LEU A 331 3.02 -38.81 -9.48
CA LEU A 331 2.06 -37.98 -8.75
C LEU A 331 1.52 -38.76 -7.56
N SER A 332 1.29 -38.07 -6.43
CA SER A 332 0.60 -38.65 -5.28
C SER A 332 -0.88 -38.90 -5.57
N GLU A 333 -1.58 -39.62 -4.68
CA GLU A 333 -3.01 -39.89 -4.82
C GLU A 333 -3.85 -38.60 -4.94
N ASN A 334 -3.62 -37.63 -4.05
CA ASN A 334 -4.31 -36.34 -4.10
C ASN A 334 -3.95 -35.53 -5.37
N GLN A 335 -2.71 -35.64 -5.86
CA GLN A 335 -2.32 -35.00 -7.13
C GLN A 335 -2.99 -35.68 -8.34
N CYS A 336 -3.13 -37.00 -8.32
CA CYS A 336 -3.85 -37.75 -9.34
C CYS A 336 -5.33 -37.35 -9.37
N GLU A 337 -5.96 -37.23 -8.19
CA GLU A 337 -7.35 -36.78 -8.08
C GLU A 337 -7.51 -35.33 -8.57
N ALA A 338 -6.58 -34.43 -8.23
CA ALA A 338 -6.60 -33.07 -8.74
C ALA A 338 -6.44 -33.03 -10.27
N LEU A 339 -5.55 -33.83 -10.86
CA LEU A 339 -5.40 -33.93 -12.30
C LEU A 339 -6.68 -34.47 -12.97
N ARG A 340 -7.35 -35.45 -12.35
CA ARG A 340 -8.61 -36.01 -12.83
C ARG A 340 -9.72 -34.96 -12.83
N LEU A 341 -9.87 -34.23 -11.74
CA LEU A 341 -10.85 -33.15 -11.64
C LEU A 341 -10.54 -32.00 -12.60
N ALA A 342 -9.26 -31.68 -12.83
CA ALA A 342 -8.85 -30.62 -13.76
C ALA A 342 -9.27 -30.84 -15.22
N VAL A 343 -9.63 -32.07 -15.60
CA VAL A 343 -10.11 -32.41 -16.95
C VAL A 343 -11.61 -32.73 -17.00
N GLN A 344 -12.30 -32.72 -15.84
CA GLN A 344 -13.71 -33.11 -15.70
C GLN A 344 -14.58 -31.98 -15.11
N ALA A 345 -14.09 -31.32 -14.06
CA ALA A 345 -14.79 -30.27 -13.34
C ALA A 345 -14.53 -28.91 -13.98
N LYS A 346 -15.59 -28.15 -14.24
CA LYS A 346 -15.48 -26.85 -14.90
C LYS A 346 -14.87 -25.77 -14.02
N VAL A 347 -15.12 -25.84 -12.73
CA VAL A 347 -14.46 -25.01 -11.74
C VAL A 347 -13.91 -25.92 -10.67
N MET A 348 -12.67 -25.71 -10.24
CA MET A 348 -12.11 -26.43 -9.10
C MET A 348 -11.11 -25.57 -8.33
N VAL A 349 -10.80 -26.01 -7.12
CA VAL A 349 -9.74 -25.44 -6.28
C VAL A 349 -8.68 -26.49 -5.99
N ILE A 350 -7.41 -26.13 -6.15
CA ILE A 350 -6.25 -26.86 -5.68
C ILE A 350 -5.63 -26.02 -4.56
N THR A 351 -5.64 -26.55 -3.34
CA THR A 351 -5.05 -25.89 -2.17
C THR A 351 -3.96 -26.76 -1.55
N GLY A 352 -2.98 -26.14 -0.90
CA GLY A 352 -1.97 -26.86 -0.14
C GLY A 352 -0.85 -25.94 0.33
N GLY A 353 -0.06 -26.38 1.30
CA GLY A 353 1.04 -25.62 1.87
C GLY A 353 2.31 -25.58 1.00
N PRO A 354 3.46 -25.16 1.55
CA PRO A 354 4.77 -25.30 0.91
C PRO A 354 5.16 -26.78 0.77
N GLY A 355 5.96 -27.11 -0.24
CA GLY A 355 6.55 -28.46 -0.35
C GLY A 355 5.62 -29.59 -0.80
N VAL A 356 4.33 -29.33 -1.04
CA VAL A 356 3.33 -30.33 -1.50
C VAL A 356 3.23 -30.48 -3.03
N GLY A 357 4.13 -29.83 -3.78
CA GLY A 357 4.25 -29.98 -5.24
C GLY A 357 3.14 -29.34 -6.08
N LYS A 358 2.48 -28.27 -5.61
CA LYS A 358 1.45 -27.53 -6.36
C LYS A 358 1.87 -27.20 -7.80
N THR A 359 3.04 -26.58 -7.97
CA THR A 359 3.50 -26.13 -9.29
C THR A 359 3.82 -27.30 -10.23
N THR A 360 4.31 -28.42 -9.70
CA THR A 360 4.54 -29.67 -10.45
C THR A 360 3.23 -30.26 -10.98
N LEU A 361 2.19 -30.25 -10.14
CA LEU A 361 0.85 -30.67 -10.53
C LEU A 361 0.28 -29.73 -11.61
N VAL A 362 0.40 -28.41 -11.43
CA VAL A 362 -0.05 -27.42 -12.43
C VAL A 362 0.63 -27.64 -13.78
N ASN A 363 1.95 -27.87 -13.80
CA ASN A 363 2.65 -28.21 -15.04
C ASN A 363 2.10 -29.50 -15.67
N SER A 364 1.83 -30.54 -14.87
CA SER A 364 1.25 -31.79 -15.37
C SER A 364 -0.15 -31.58 -15.97
N ILE A 365 -1.00 -30.78 -15.34
CA ILE A 365 -2.33 -30.38 -15.85
C ILE A 365 -2.18 -29.66 -17.19
N ILE A 366 -1.28 -28.67 -17.28
CA ILE A 366 -1.00 -27.92 -18.50
C ILE A 366 -0.59 -28.86 -19.64
N GLN A 367 0.33 -29.80 -19.40
CA GLN A 367 0.80 -30.75 -20.41
C GLN A 367 -0.33 -31.61 -20.96
N VAL A 368 -1.25 -32.09 -20.10
CA VAL A 368 -2.39 -32.91 -20.52
C VAL A 368 -3.40 -32.08 -21.33
N LEU A 369 -3.73 -30.87 -20.88
CA LEU A 369 -4.67 -29.98 -21.57
C LEU A 369 -4.11 -29.52 -22.94
N ALA A 370 -2.84 -29.16 -22.99
CA ALA A 370 -2.15 -28.78 -24.23
C ALA A 370 -2.11 -29.95 -25.24
N ALA A 371 -1.91 -31.19 -24.78
CA ALA A 371 -1.98 -32.37 -25.64
C ALA A 371 -3.38 -32.59 -26.25
N LYS A 372 -4.42 -31.99 -25.65
CA LYS A 372 -5.79 -31.96 -26.17
C LYS A 372 -6.11 -30.70 -26.97
N LYS A 373 -5.08 -29.90 -27.31
CA LYS A 373 -5.18 -28.67 -28.10
C LYS A 373 -6.05 -27.59 -27.44
N LEU A 374 -6.14 -27.59 -26.12
CA LEU A 374 -6.82 -26.54 -25.36
C LEU A 374 -5.86 -25.38 -25.11
N THR A 375 -6.38 -24.16 -25.24
CA THR A 375 -5.63 -22.94 -24.94
C THR A 375 -5.69 -22.68 -23.44
N VAL A 376 -4.56 -22.86 -22.77
CA VAL A 376 -4.41 -22.61 -21.33
C VAL A 376 -3.91 -21.19 -21.10
N VAL A 377 -4.63 -20.42 -20.31
CA VAL A 377 -4.28 -19.05 -19.91
C VAL A 377 -3.84 -19.07 -18.46
N LEU A 378 -2.64 -18.55 -18.19
CA LEU A 378 -2.05 -18.50 -16.86
C LEU A 378 -2.08 -17.08 -16.31
N CYS A 379 -2.56 -16.92 -15.09
CA CYS A 379 -2.51 -15.63 -14.43
C CYS A 379 -2.29 -15.72 -12.93
N ALA A 380 -1.80 -14.63 -12.36
CA ALA A 380 -1.59 -14.46 -10.93
C ALA A 380 -1.86 -13.00 -10.51
N PRO A 381 -2.11 -12.72 -9.22
CA PRO A 381 -2.42 -11.36 -8.76
C PRO A 381 -1.22 -10.40 -8.81
N THR A 382 0.01 -10.90 -8.67
CA THR A 382 1.24 -10.06 -8.66
C THR A 382 2.18 -10.39 -9.82
N GLY A 383 3.00 -9.41 -10.21
CA GLY A 383 4.00 -9.56 -11.27
C GLY A 383 4.98 -10.70 -10.99
N ARG A 384 5.42 -10.82 -9.74
CA ARG A 384 6.33 -11.86 -9.28
C ARG A 384 5.74 -13.26 -9.34
N ALA A 385 4.51 -13.43 -8.87
CA ALA A 385 3.83 -14.71 -8.95
C ALA A 385 3.63 -15.14 -10.41
N ALA A 386 3.24 -14.21 -11.29
CA ALA A 386 3.11 -14.47 -12.72
C ALA A 386 4.46 -14.84 -13.36
N LYS A 387 5.55 -14.13 -13.03
CA LYS A 387 6.89 -14.43 -13.53
C LYS A 387 7.35 -15.84 -13.12
N ARG A 388 7.23 -16.18 -11.83
CA ARG A 388 7.56 -17.51 -11.30
C ARG A 388 6.74 -18.62 -11.95
N LEU A 389 5.44 -18.39 -12.10
CA LEU A 389 4.54 -19.32 -12.79
C LEU A 389 5.00 -19.53 -14.24
N SER A 390 5.45 -18.47 -14.90
CA SER A 390 6.00 -18.56 -16.27
C SER A 390 7.28 -19.38 -16.33
N GLU A 391 8.24 -19.12 -15.44
CA GLU A 391 9.52 -19.83 -15.35
C GLU A 391 9.32 -21.34 -15.08
N THR A 392 8.34 -21.69 -14.22
CA THR A 392 8.15 -23.08 -13.82
C THR A 392 7.33 -23.89 -14.83
N THR A 393 6.40 -23.25 -15.54
CA THR A 393 5.52 -23.92 -16.52
C THR A 393 6.05 -23.84 -17.95
N GLY A 394 6.95 -22.89 -18.24
CA GLY A 394 7.45 -22.61 -19.58
C GLY A 394 6.43 -21.89 -20.48
N LEU A 395 5.29 -21.45 -19.95
CA LEU A 395 4.26 -20.68 -20.65
C LEU A 395 4.20 -19.26 -20.12
N GLU A 396 3.84 -18.29 -20.97
CA GLU A 396 3.67 -16.91 -20.51
C GLU A 396 2.48 -16.81 -19.55
N ALA A 397 2.73 -16.36 -18.33
CA ALA A 397 1.70 -15.99 -17.36
C ALA A 397 1.69 -14.48 -17.13
N LYS A 398 0.49 -13.91 -17.00
CA LYS A 398 0.28 -12.46 -16.85
C LYS A 398 -0.29 -12.13 -15.48
N THR A 399 -0.10 -10.89 -15.04
CA THR A 399 -0.90 -10.42 -13.90
C THR A 399 -2.36 -10.34 -14.30
N ILE A 400 -3.30 -10.53 -13.36
CA ILE A 400 -4.74 -10.38 -13.64
C ILE A 400 -5.02 -9.00 -14.26
N HIS A 401 -4.39 -7.94 -13.75
CA HIS A 401 -4.54 -6.59 -14.29
C HIS A 401 -4.07 -6.45 -15.75
N ARG A 402 -2.94 -7.06 -16.11
CA ARG A 402 -2.45 -7.10 -17.50
C ARG A 402 -3.34 -7.94 -18.39
N LEU A 403 -3.79 -9.09 -17.90
CA LEU A 403 -4.69 -9.99 -18.64
C LEU A 403 -6.00 -9.28 -19.00
N LEU A 404 -6.57 -8.54 -18.06
CA LEU A 404 -7.83 -7.80 -18.25
C LEU A 404 -7.66 -6.45 -18.98
N GLN A 405 -6.42 -6.04 -19.27
CA GLN A 405 -6.06 -4.74 -19.85
C GLN A 405 -6.67 -3.57 -19.05
N PHE A 406 -6.18 -3.38 -17.82
CA PHE A 406 -6.60 -2.28 -16.95
C PHE A 406 -6.34 -0.91 -17.58
N ASN A 407 -7.31 -0.01 -17.50
CA ASN A 407 -7.17 1.40 -17.89
C ASN A 407 -7.12 2.29 -16.63
N PRO A 408 -5.96 2.88 -16.28
CA PRO A 408 -5.82 3.75 -15.12
C PRO A 408 -6.70 5.00 -15.16
N GLY A 409 -7.01 5.50 -16.36
CA GLY A 409 -7.77 6.74 -16.54
C GLY A 409 -9.26 6.59 -16.26
N THR A 410 -9.84 5.42 -16.56
CA THR A 410 -11.26 5.11 -16.29
C THR A 410 -11.47 4.23 -15.06
N GLY A 411 -10.40 3.63 -14.52
CA GLY A 411 -10.48 2.65 -13.44
C GLY A 411 -11.18 1.34 -13.85
N GLY A 412 -11.39 1.13 -15.15
CA GLY A 412 -12.09 -0.02 -15.73
C GLY A 412 -11.16 -0.98 -16.46
N PHE A 413 -11.70 -2.12 -16.86
CA PHE A 413 -11.02 -3.14 -17.64
C PHE A 413 -11.61 -3.22 -19.05
N ARG A 414 -10.77 -3.51 -20.05
CA ARG A 414 -11.24 -3.70 -21.43
C ARG A 414 -11.95 -5.05 -21.60
N HIS A 415 -11.52 -6.06 -20.87
CA HIS A 415 -12.14 -7.37 -20.91
C HIS A 415 -13.23 -7.48 -19.85
N THR A 416 -14.43 -7.78 -20.30
CA THR A 416 -15.67 -7.87 -19.52
C THR A 416 -16.53 -9.01 -20.09
N ASP A 417 -17.79 -9.11 -19.69
CA ASP A 417 -18.76 -10.04 -20.26
C ASP A 417 -19.14 -9.70 -21.71
N GLU A 418 -19.06 -8.43 -22.09
CA GLU A 418 -19.27 -7.95 -23.48
C GLU A 418 -18.05 -8.22 -24.37
N ASN A 419 -16.85 -8.26 -23.79
CA ASN A 419 -15.60 -8.55 -24.47
C ASN A 419 -14.78 -9.60 -23.69
N PRO A 420 -15.19 -10.89 -23.71
CA PRO A 420 -14.53 -11.93 -22.93
C PRO A 420 -13.08 -12.17 -23.36
N LEU A 421 -12.30 -12.76 -22.46
CA LEU A 421 -10.94 -13.24 -22.74
C LEU A 421 -10.96 -14.39 -23.76
N GLU A 422 -9.84 -14.59 -24.44
CA GLU A 422 -9.64 -15.75 -25.30
C GLU A 422 -8.89 -16.85 -24.53
N GLY A 423 -9.48 -18.04 -24.46
CA GLY A 423 -8.91 -19.19 -23.75
C GLY A 423 -9.96 -20.26 -23.47
N ASP A 424 -9.48 -21.48 -23.23
CA ASP A 424 -10.34 -22.62 -22.88
C ASP A 424 -10.22 -23.00 -21.40
N VAL A 425 -9.02 -22.85 -20.82
CA VAL A 425 -8.79 -23.14 -19.39
C VAL A 425 -7.98 -22.01 -18.77
N PHE A 426 -8.49 -21.45 -17.67
CA PHE A 426 -7.83 -20.38 -16.92
C PHE A 426 -7.29 -20.95 -15.61
N ILE A 427 -5.97 -20.91 -15.44
CA ILE A 427 -5.32 -21.29 -14.18
C ILE A 427 -4.89 -20.02 -13.46
N ILE A 428 -5.41 -19.86 -12.25
CA ILE A 428 -5.23 -18.69 -11.41
C ILE A 428 -4.36 -19.11 -10.22
N ASP A 429 -3.07 -18.76 -10.24
CA ASP A 429 -2.13 -19.08 -9.15
C ASP A 429 -2.09 -17.97 -8.09
N GLU A 430 -1.65 -18.31 -6.88
CA GLU A 430 -1.66 -17.44 -5.69
C GLU A 430 -3.06 -16.83 -5.43
N ALA A 431 -4.12 -17.64 -5.59
CA ALA A 431 -5.51 -17.20 -5.48
C ALA A 431 -5.90 -16.66 -4.09
N SER A 432 -5.11 -16.95 -3.04
CA SER A 432 -5.29 -16.41 -1.69
C SER A 432 -5.13 -14.89 -1.61
N MET A 433 -4.38 -14.30 -2.55
CA MET A 433 -4.14 -12.85 -2.60
C MET A 433 -5.23 -12.08 -3.37
N ILE A 434 -6.21 -12.75 -3.96
CA ILE A 434 -7.25 -12.10 -4.78
C ILE A 434 -8.36 -11.56 -3.88
N ASP A 435 -8.62 -10.26 -3.97
CA ASP A 435 -9.75 -9.62 -3.29
C ASP A 435 -11.07 -9.82 -4.05
N GLN A 436 -12.18 -9.51 -3.37
CA GLN A 436 -13.52 -9.74 -3.89
C GLN A 436 -13.82 -8.99 -5.19
N VAL A 437 -13.28 -7.78 -5.35
CA VAL A 437 -13.56 -6.93 -6.51
C VAL A 437 -12.81 -7.46 -7.72
N LEU A 438 -11.52 -7.78 -7.55
CA LEU A 438 -10.69 -8.34 -8.61
C LEU A 438 -11.17 -9.73 -9.02
N ALA A 439 -11.60 -10.56 -8.07
CA ALA A 439 -12.19 -11.87 -8.34
C ALA A 439 -13.44 -11.77 -9.22
N TYR A 440 -14.35 -10.84 -8.88
CA TYR A 440 -15.54 -10.56 -9.70
C TYR A 440 -15.17 -10.14 -11.12
N GLN A 441 -14.26 -9.17 -11.26
CA GLN A 441 -13.86 -8.63 -12.56
C GLN A 441 -13.18 -9.70 -13.45
N LEU A 442 -12.32 -10.54 -12.86
CA LEU A 442 -11.71 -11.66 -13.56
C LEU A 442 -12.77 -12.65 -14.06
N LEU A 443 -13.68 -13.07 -13.19
CA LEU A 443 -14.69 -14.07 -13.53
C LEU A 443 -15.72 -13.54 -14.55
N GLN A 444 -16.00 -12.24 -14.53
CA GLN A 444 -16.84 -11.57 -15.52
C GLN A 444 -16.24 -11.69 -16.93
N ALA A 445 -14.92 -11.53 -17.04
CA ALA A 445 -14.18 -11.59 -18.30
C ALA A 445 -13.93 -13.02 -18.82
N ILE A 446 -14.11 -14.06 -17.99
CA ILE A 446 -13.91 -15.45 -18.40
C ILE A 446 -15.10 -15.93 -19.27
N PRO A 447 -14.84 -16.52 -20.46
CA PRO A 447 -15.89 -17.06 -21.32
C PRO A 447 -16.72 -18.15 -20.64
N LYS A 448 -18.03 -18.17 -20.88
CA LYS A 448 -18.93 -19.21 -20.35
C LYS A 448 -18.54 -20.64 -20.73
N ARG A 449 -17.79 -20.85 -21.82
CA ARG A 449 -17.31 -22.17 -22.26
C ARG A 449 -16.06 -22.66 -21.53
N ALA A 450 -15.33 -21.75 -20.89
CA ALA A 450 -14.02 -22.06 -20.34
C ALA A 450 -14.11 -22.75 -18.97
N ALA A 451 -13.04 -23.44 -18.58
CA ALA A 451 -12.84 -23.97 -17.24
C ALA A 451 -11.91 -23.07 -16.41
N VAL A 452 -12.05 -23.12 -15.09
CA VAL A 452 -11.28 -22.30 -14.15
C VAL A 452 -10.69 -23.16 -13.05
N ILE A 453 -9.38 -23.05 -12.83
CA ILE A 453 -8.64 -23.74 -11.76
C ILE A 453 -8.04 -22.67 -10.85
N PHE A 454 -8.55 -22.58 -9.63
CA PHE A 454 -7.94 -21.75 -8.59
C PHE A 454 -6.85 -22.55 -7.89
N VAL A 455 -5.64 -22.01 -7.85
CA VAL A 455 -4.48 -22.59 -7.18
C VAL A 455 -4.01 -21.60 -6.13
N GLY A 456 -3.84 -22.06 -4.89
CA GLY A 456 -3.39 -21.19 -3.82
C GLY A 456 -3.12 -21.93 -2.53
N ASP A 457 -2.82 -21.16 -1.49
CA ASP A 457 -2.58 -21.65 -0.15
C ASP A 457 -3.54 -20.93 0.79
N ALA A 458 -4.52 -21.67 1.30
CA ALA A 458 -5.58 -21.12 2.16
C ALA A 458 -5.07 -20.66 3.54
N ASP A 459 -3.85 -21.08 3.92
CA ASP A 459 -3.23 -20.78 5.21
C ASP A 459 -2.27 -19.57 5.15
N GLN A 460 -1.96 -19.08 3.93
CA GLN A 460 -1.24 -17.84 3.75
C GLN A 460 -2.10 -16.63 4.10
N LEU A 461 -1.43 -15.48 4.27
CA LEU A 461 -2.10 -14.21 4.46
C LEU A 461 -3.18 -13.97 3.39
N PRO A 462 -4.38 -13.52 3.78
CA PRO A 462 -5.43 -13.18 2.84
C PRO A 462 -5.06 -11.96 2.00
N SER A 463 -5.88 -11.67 0.98
CA SER A 463 -5.74 -10.50 0.12
C SER A 463 -5.68 -9.18 0.91
N VAL A 464 -4.96 -8.17 0.42
CA VAL A 464 -4.94 -6.86 1.08
C VAL A 464 -6.31 -6.16 0.99
N GLY A 465 -7.01 -6.34 -0.13
CA GLY A 465 -8.36 -5.84 -0.34
C GLY A 465 -9.44 -6.63 0.43
N PRO A 466 -10.71 -6.23 0.30
CA PRO A 466 -11.82 -6.84 1.02
C PRO A 466 -12.12 -8.26 0.55
N GLY A 467 -12.57 -9.09 1.49
CA GLY A 467 -13.04 -10.46 1.24
C GLY A 467 -11.96 -11.53 1.44
N ARG A 468 -12.37 -12.79 1.36
CA ARG A 468 -11.50 -13.98 1.52
C ARG A 468 -11.92 -15.06 0.51
N VAL A 469 -11.85 -14.68 -0.76
CA VAL A 469 -12.44 -15.40 -1.90
C VAL A 469 -12.07 -16.88 -1.92
N LEU A 470 -10.77 -17.21 -1.88
CA LEU A 470 -10.32 -18.61 -1.90
C LEU A 470 -10.89 -19.41 -0.73
N CYS A 471 -10.80 -18.88 0.48
CA CYS A 471 -11.29 -19.55 1.69
C CYS A 471 -12.81 -19.72 1.67
N ASP A 472 -13.56 -18.74 1.15
CA ASP A 472 -15.02 -18.80 1.07
C ASP A 472 -15.50 -19.78 0.00
N ILE A 473 -14.81 -19.86 -1.15
CA ILE A 473 -15.06 -20.89 -2.16
C ILE A 473 -14.85 -22.28 -1.54
N ILE A 474 -13.72 -22.49 -0.86
CA ILE A 474 -13.40 -23.77 -0.20
C ILE A 474 -14.47 -24.12 0.85
N ALA A 475 -14.78 -23.18 1.75
CA ALA A 475 -15.73 -23.39 2.84
C ALA A 475 -17.19 -23.54 2.38
N SER A 476 -17.53 -23.04 1.18
CA SER A 476 -18.87 -23.16 0.62
C SER A 476 -19.20 -24.59 0.19
N GLY A 477 -18.19 -25.38 -0.22
CA GLY A 477 -18.39 -26.67 -0.89
C GLY A 477 -19.19 -26.57 -2.19
N ALA A 478 -19.17 -25.41 -2.86
CA ALA A 478 -19.88 -25.19 -4.13
C ALA A 478 -19.13 -25.77 -5.34
N VAL A 479 -17.80 -25.92 -5.24
CA VAL A 479 -16.94 -26.47 -6.29
C VAL A 479 -16.06 -27.59 -5.70
N PRO A 480 -15.60 -28.56 -6.51
CA PRO A 480 -14.61 -29.54 -6.08
C PRO A 480 -13.32 -28.87 -5.56
N VAL A 481 -12.85 -29.34 -4.42
CA VAL A 481 -11.63 -28.86 -3.77
C VAL A 481 -10.72 -30.05 -3.53
N VAL A 482 -9.45 -29.94 -3.94
CA VAL A 482 -8.42 -30.92 -3.61
C VAL A 482 -7.36 -30.25 -2.74
N ALA A 483 -7.17 -30.80 -1.55
CA ALA A 483 -6.13 -30.38 -0.62
C ALA A 483 -4.91 -31.31 -0.77
N LEU A 484 -3.77 -30.73 -1.16
CA LEU A 484 -2.50 -31.43 -1.22
C LEU A 484 -1.85 -31.41 0.17
N THR A 485 -1.76 -32.57 0.80
CA THR A 485 -1.28 -32.74 2.18
C THR A 485 0.06 -33.48 2.26
N GLU A 486 0.40 -34.26 1.23
CA GLU A 486 1.63 -35.04 1.23
C GLU A 486 2.85 -34.15 0.94
N ILE A 487 3.76 -34.10 1.92
CA ILE A 487 5.05 -33.40 1.80
C ILE A 487 6.05 -34.35 1.16
N PHE A 488 6.63 -33.95 0.03
CA PHE A 488 7.63 -34.78 -0.65
C PHE A 488 8.88 -34.97 0.20
N ARG A 489 9.54 -36.13 0.08
CA ARG A 489 10.69 -36.53 0.92
C ARG A 489 11.78 -35.46 1.03
N GLN A 490 12.14 -34.81 -0.08
CA GLN A 490 13.14 -33.72 -0.11
C GLN A 490 12.69 -32.49 0.71
N ALA A 491 11.39 -32.22 0.77
CA ALA A 491 10.80 -31.14 1.55
C ALA A 491 10.50 -31.56 3.00
N ALA A 492 10.34 -32.85 3.29
CA ALA A 492 10.11 -33.37 4.64
C ALA A 492 11.35 -33.26 5.54
N GLU A 493 12.55 -33.26 4.94
CA GLU A 493 13.82 -33.03 5.65
C GLU A 493 14.04 -31.55 6.00
N SER A 494 13.28 -30.64 5.38
CA SER A 494 13.37 -29.20 5.63
C SER A 494 12.65 -28.81 6.93
N ARG A 495 13.38 -28.17 7.86
CA ARG A 495 12.79 -27.57 9.07
C ARG A 495 11.97 -26.33 8.75
N ILE A 496 12.24 -25.65 7.65
CA ILE A 496 11.38 -24.56 7.14
C ILE A 496 9.97 -25.09 6.83
N VAL A 497 9.88 -26.18 6.06
CA VAL A 497 8.59 -26.77 5.64
C VAL A 497 7.86 -27.36 6.83
N THR A 498 8.52 -28.23 7.60
CA THR A 498 7.91 -28.84 8.80
C THR A 498 7.55 -27.78 9.85
N GLY A 499 8.40 -26.76 10.04
CA GLY A 499 8.13 -25.60 10.90
C GLY A 499 6.92 -24.79 10.45
N ALA A 500 6.74 -24.57 9.15
CA ALA A 500 5.55 -23.91 8.61
C ALA A 500 4.27 -24.71 8.90
N HIS A 501 4.27 -26.03 8.69
CA HIS A 501 3.13 -26.88 9.04
C HIS A 501 2.81 -26.82 10.55
N ARG A 502 3.83 -26.85 11.41
CA ARG A 502 3.63 -26.70 12.87
C ARG A 502 3.02 -25.36 13.22
N ILE A 503 3.53 -24.26 12.67
CA ILE A 503 2.95 -22.92 12.86
C ILE A 503 1.48 -22.92 12.50
N ASN A 504 1.13 -23.49 11.34
CA ASN A 504 -0.25 -23.57 10.86
C ASN A 504 -1.18 -24.36 11.82
N HIS A 505 -0.66 -25.44 12.40
CA HIS A 505 -1.36 -26.22 13.43
C HIS A 505 -1.34 -25.59 14.83
N GLY A 506 -0.84 -24.36 14.99
CA GLY A 506 -0.75 -23.69 16.29
C GLY A 506 0.32 -24.27 17.20
N GLN A 507 1.32 -24.96 16.64
CA GLN A 507 2.45 -25.55 17.34
C GLN A 507 3.73 -24.75 17.05
N LEU A 508 4.60 -24.61 18.05
CA LEU A 508 5.89 -23.94 17.85
C LEU A 508 6.77 -24.77 16.90
N PRO A 509 7.53 -24.14 15.99
CA PRO A 509 8.56 -24.82 15.21
C PRO A 509 9.61 -25.48 16.10
N GLU A 510 10.22 -26.55 15.60
CA GLU A 510 11.35 -27.21 16.25
C GLU A 510 12.66 -26.63 15.72
N PHE A 511 13.41 -25.99 16.62
CA PHE A 511 14.72 -25.45 16.30
C PHE A 511 15.82 -26.47 16.62
N PRO A 512 16.94 -26.44 15.88
CA PRO A 512 18.09 -27.29 16.16
C PRO A 512 18.67 -26.98 17.55
N GLU A 513 19.34 -27.98 18.14
CA GLU A 513 20.17 -27.76 19.32
C GLU A 513 21.40 -26.90 18.97
N GLU A 514 21.98 -26.24 19.97
CA GLU A 514 23.14 -25.38 19.76
C GLU A 514 24.30 -26.16 19.12
N GLY A 515 24.72 -25.73 17.93
CA GLY A 515 25.85 -26.31 17.20
C GLY A 515 25.48 -27.24 16.03
N ASP A 516 24.20 -27.61 15.89
CA ASP A 516 23.73 -28.33 14.71
C ASP A 516 23.68 -27.39 13.49
N LYS A 517 24.55 -27.66 12.51
CA LYS A 517 24.74 -26.89 11.28
C LYS A 517 23.93 -27.42 10.09
N SER A 518 23.15 -28.48 10.29
CA SER A 518 22.41 -29.17 9.22
C SER A 518 20.98 -28.65 9.04
N SER A 519 20.49 -27.79 9.93
CA SER A 519 19.16 -27.20 9.84
C SER A 519 19.11 -26.05 8.84
N ASP A 520 17.92 -25.80 8.30
CA ASP A 520 17.58 -24.66 7.44
C ASP A 520 16.70 -23.62 8.16
N LEU A 521 16.24 -23.89 9.38
CA LEU A 521 15.45 -22.99 10.22
C LEU A 521 16.09 -22.81 11.60
N TYR A 522 16.33 -21.56 12.00
CA TYR A 522 16.92 -21.20 13.30
C TYR A 522 16.10 -20.15 14.04
N PHE A 523 16.22 -20.15 15.37
CA PHE A 523 15.71 -19.09 16.24
C PHE A 523 16.86 -18.52 17.07
N VAL A 524 17.00 -17.19 17.07
CA VAL A 524 17.98 -16.48 17.88
C VAL A 524 17.26 -15.57 18.86
N GLU A 525 17.45 -15.84 20.14
CA GLU A 525 16.78 -15.13 21.22
C GLU A 525 17.44 -13.75 21.45
N ALA A 526 16.62 -12.71 21.37
CA ALA A 526 17.01 -11.33 21.65
C ALA A 526 15.79 -10.54 22.16
N GLU A 527 15.90 -10.02 23.38
CA GLU A 527 14.77 -9.34 24.05
C GLU A 527 14.65 -7.86 23.71
N GLU A 528 15.76 -7.15 23.55
CA GLU A 528 15.74 -5.72 23.23
C GLU A 528 15.76 -5.51 21.72
N ALA A 529 14.93 -4.60 21.22
CA ALA A 529 14.87 -4.28 19.80
C ALA A 529 16.23 -3.86 19.22
N GLN A 530 17.04 -3.11 19.98
CA GLN A 530 18.38 -2.73 19.54
C GLN A 530 19.33 -3.93 19.43
N LYS A 531 19.21 -4.91 20.33
CA LYS A 531 19.96 -6.18 20.23
C LYS A 531 19.50 -6.99 19.02
N VAL A 532 18.19 -7.04 18.75
CA VAL A 532 17.65 -7.67 17.53
C VAL A 532 18.26 -7.04 16.28
N ILE A 533 18.30 -5.70 16.18
CA ILE A 533 18.93 -4.99 15.06
C ILE A 533 20.41 -5.34 14.95
N GLY A 534 21.15 -5.37 16.07
CA GLY A 534 22.57 -5.74 16.09
C GLY A 534 22.82 -7.18 15.62
N VAL A 535 21.99 -8.12 16.06
CA VAL A 535 22.05 -9.53 15.62
C VAL A 535 21.77 -9.64 14.12
N ILE A 536 20.71 -9.00 13.62
CA ILE A 536 20.37 -8.98 12.19
C ILE A 536 21.52 -8.37 11.39
N SER A 537 22.07 -7.24 11.84
CA SER A 537 23.20 -6.57 11.17
C SER A 537 24.39 -7.52 11.03
N LYS A 538 24.80 -8.18 12.12
CA LYS A 538 25.91 -9.15 12.10
C LYS A 538 25.62 -10.38 11.25
N MET A 539 24.37 -10.83 11.19
CA MET A 539 23.97 -11.94 10.33
C MET A 539 24.12 -11.60 8.86
N VAL A 540 23.63 -10.42 8.46
CA VAL A 540 23.62 -9.96 7.06
C VAL A 540 25.02 -9.61 6.57
N SER A 541 25.86 -8.95 7.38
CA SER A 541 27.19 -8.50 6.96
C SER A 541 28.29 -9.55 7.10
N GLU A 542 28.19 -10.46 8.08
CA GLU A 542 29.28 -11.39 8.43
C GLU A 542 28.83 -12.85 8.40
N SER A 543 27.88 -13.23 9.26
CA SER A 543 27.68 -14.64 9.60
C SER A 543 27.12 -15.46 8.45
N LEU A 544 26.10 -14.96 7.75
CA LEU A 544 25.46 -15.67 6.63
C LEU A 544 26.33 -15.66 5.36
N PRO A 545 26.96 -14.53 4.96
CA PRO A 545 27.89 -14.52 3.85
C PRO A 545 29.11 -15.43 4.07
N GLN A 546 29.74 -15.37 5.25
CA GLN A 546 30.97 -16.14 5.51
C GLN A 546 30.72 -17.63 5.68
N ARG A 547 29.60 -18.03 6.31
CA ARG A 547 29.31 -19.45 6.58
C ARG A 547 28.59 -20.17 5.46
N LEU A 548 27.70 -19.48 4.75
CA LEU A 548 26.79 -20.08 3.78
C LEU A 548 26.94 -19.50 2.37
N GLY A 549 27.82 -18.50 2.18
CA GLY A 549 28.12 -17.94 0.86
C GLY A 549 27.00 -17.06 0.28
N PHE A 550 26.02 -16.64 1.09
CA PHE A 550 24.95 -15.77 0.62
C PHE A 550 25.44 -14.36 0.31
N ASN A 551 25.02 -13.80 -0.83
CA ASN A 551 25.21 -12.39 -1.13
C ASN A 551 24.34 -11.53 -0.17
N PRO A 552 24.94 -10.63 0.62
CA PRO A 552 24.21 -9.79 1.58
C PRO A 552 23.07 -8.98 0.98
N ILE A 553 23.23 -8.53 -0.27
CA ILE A 553 22.30 -7.63 -0.94
C ILE A 553 21.26 -8.42 -1.75
N GLU A 554 21.67 -9.49 -2.43
CA GLU A 554 20.81 -10.20 -3.39
C GLU A 554 20.07 -11.39 -2.76
N ASP A 555 20.74 -12.18 -1.93
CA ASP A 555 20.21 -13.45 -1.44
C ASP A 555 19.46 -13.34 -0.11
N ILE A 556 19.83 -12.37 0.73
CA ILE A 556 19.26 -12.18 2.06
C ILE A 556 18.12 -11.17 1.99
N GLN A 557 16.97 -11.54 2.54
CA GLN A 557 15.81 -10.65 2.67
C GLN A 557 15.35 -10.57 4.11
N ILE A 558 15.24 -9.35 4.65
CA ILE A 558 14.62 -9.12 5.95
C ILE A 558 13.12 -8.93 5.76
N LEU A 559 12.30 -9.71 6.46
CA LEU A 559 10.84 -9.66 6.41
C LEU A 559 10.26 -9.27 7.77
N THR A 560 9.70 -8.06 7.87
CA THR A 560 9.17 -7.52 9.13
C THR A 560 7.64 -7.37 9.10
N PRO A 561 6.93 -7.54 10.22
CA PRO A 561 5.49 -7.31 10.30
C PRO A 561 5.04 -5.87 9.99
N MET A 562 5.87 -4.87 10.28
CA MET A 562 5.45 -3.46 10.28
C MET A 562 6.35 -2.55 9.44
N GLN A 563 5.79 -1.47 8.90
CA GLN A 563 6.54 -0.46 8.15
C GLN A 563 7.30 0.52 9.07
N ARG A 564 6.70 0.87 10.22
CA ARG A 564 7.20 1.84 11.21
C ARG A 564 7.64 1.13 12.50
N GLY A 565 8.39 1.84 13.35
CA GLY A 565 8.99 1.32 14.57
C GLY A 565 10.46 0.95 14.39
N GLU A 566 11.15 0.64 15.49
CA GLU A 566 12.59 0.30 15.50
C GLU A 566 12.87 -0.95 14.66
N LEU A 567 12.02 -1.96 14.76
CA LEU A 567 12.08 -3.18 13.94
C LEU A 567 11.23 -3.08 12.66
N GLY A 568 10.75 -1.88 12.33
CA GLY A 568 9.97 -1.63 11.12
C GLY A 568 10.84 -1.54 9.88
N ALA A 569 10.25 -1.81 8.71
CA ALA A 569 10.98 -1.85 7.44
C ALA A 569 11.73 -0.54 7.14
N ARG A 570 11.16 0.62 7.50
CA ARG A 570 11.81 1.92 7.26
C ARG A 570 13.13 2.06 8.05
N ASN A 571 13.12 1.74 9.33
CA ASN A 571 14.33 1.85 10.17
C ASN A 571 15.36 0.80 9.76
N LEU A 572 14.93 -0.46 9.57
CA LEU A 572 15.82 -1.53 9.14
C LEU A 572 16.47 -1.22 7.79
N ASN A 573 15.75 -0.65 6.82
CA ASN A 573 16.35 -0.22 5.56
C ASN A 573 17.43 0.85 5.74
N GLN A 574 17.21 1.83 6.62
CA GLN A 574 18.21 2.86 6.89
C GLN A 574 19.48 2.28 7.53
N VAL A 575 19.32 1.37 8.50
CA VAL A 575 20.44 0.66 9.13
C VAL A 575 21.18 -0.21 8.10
N MET A 576 20.45 -0.98 7.28
CA MET A 576 21.05 -1.86 6.27
C MET A 576 21.73 -1.09 5.15
N GLN A 577 21.18 0.05 4.70
CA GLN A 577 21.84 0.91 3.73
C GLN A 577 23.17 1.43 4.29
N GLY A 578 23.19 1.90 5.54
CA GLY A 578 24.42 2.36 6.19
C GLY A 578 25.47 1.25 6.37
N LEU A 579 25.04 0.00 6.52
CA LEU A 579 25.92 -1.15 6.70
C LEU A 579 26.45 -1.74 5.38
N LEU A 580 25.57 -1.89 4.39
CA LEU A 580 25.84 -2.61 3.14
C LEU A 580 26.24 -1.69 1.99
N ASN A 581 25.83 -0.42 2.04
CA ASN A 581 26.13 0.58 1.04
C ASN A 581 26.49 1.94 1.68
N PRO A 582 27.58 2.01 2.48
CA PRO A 582 27.93 3.21 3.26
C PRO A 582 28.39 4.39 2.39
N THR A 583 28.95 4.11 1.21
CA THR A 583 29.62 5.10 0.36
C THR A 583 29.17 4.96 -1.08
N GLY A 584 28.97 6.08 -1.77
CA GLY A 584 28.64 6.09 -3.19
C GLY A 584 28.11 7.45 -3.63
N ARG A 585 27.86 7.63 -4.92
CA ARG A 585 27.05 8.75 -5.40
C ARG A 585 25.66 8.63 -4.80
N GLU A 586 25.14 9.72 -4.27
CA GLU A 586 23.88 9.74 -3.54
C GLU A 586 23.00 10.91 -3.93
N ILE A 587 21.69 10.73 -3.83
CA ILE A 587 20.72 11.80 -4.01
C ILE A 587 19.63 11.72 -2.96
N GLU A 588 19.26 12.87 -2.39
CA GLU A 588 18.15 12.98 -1.47
C GLU A 588 16.88 13.48 -2.19
N ARG A 589 15.81 12.68 -2.14
CA ARG A 589 14.48 13.03 -2.63
C ARG A 589 13.40 12.45 -1.74
N PHE A 590 12.30 13.19 -1.56
CA PHE A 590 11.15 12.76 -0.75
C PHE A 590 11.50 12.30 0.68
N GLY A 591 12.59 12.83 1.26
CA GLY A 591 13.09 12.45 2.58
C GLY A 591 13.74 11.06 2.62
N MET A 592 14.18 10.55 1.47
CA MET A 592 14.95 9.33 1.30
C MET A 592 16.26 9.63 0.58
N VAL A 593 17.35 8.99 1.01
CA VAL A 593 18.66 9.06 0.34
C VAL A 593 18.82 7.79 -0.48
N PHE A 594 18.94 7.95 -1.79
CA PHE A 594 19.22 6.85 -2.73
C PHE A 594 20.69 6.88 -3.12
N ARG A 595 21.33 5.70 -3.18
CA ARG A 595 22.73 5.53 -3.56
C ARG A 595 22.88 4.56 -4.70
N GLU A 596 23.88 4.78 -5.54
CA GLU A 596 24.32 3.75 -6.48
C GLU A 596 24.64 2.46 -5.71
N GLY A 597 24.13 1.33 -6.19
CA GLY A 597 24.22 0.04 -5.54
C GLY A 597 23.03 -0.33 -4.66
N ASP A 598 22.14 0.62 -4.32
CA ASP A 598 21.02 0.35 -3.41
C ASP A 598 20.01 -0.65 -3.98
N ARG A 599 19.52 -1.51 -3.09
CA ARG A 599 18.39 -2.39 -3.37
C ARG A 599 17.09 -1.63 -3.13
N VAL A 600 16.31 -1.47 -4.19
CA VAL A 600 15.04 -0.74 -4.19
C VAL A 600 13.87 -1.64 -4.63
N MET A 601 12.66 -1.22 -4.32
CA MET A 601 11.41 -1.84 -4.70
C MET A 601 10.47 -0.80 -5.28
N GLN A 602 9.85 -1.12 -6.40
CA GLN A 602 8.77 -0.33 -6.99
C GLN A 602 7.51 -0.42 -6.11
N THR A 603 6.85 0.69 -5.81
CA THR A 603 5.63 0.71 -4.98
C THR A 603 4.33 0.87 -5.75
N GLU A 604 4.39 1.28 -7.01
CA GLU A 604 3.23 1.49 -7.86
C GLU A 604 3.42 0.83 -9.23
N ASN A 605 2.34 0.44 -9.90
CA ASN A 605 2.45 -0.14 -11.23
C ASN A 605 2.66 0.99 -12.26
N ASP A 606 3.77 0.96 -12.99
CA ASP A 606 4.01 1.81 -14.16
C ASP A 606 4.04 0.90 -15.40
N TYR A 607 2.97 0.98 -16.19
CA TYR A 607 2.76 0.13 -17.36
C TYR A 607 3.60 0.58 -18.55
N ASP A 608 3.96 1.87 -18.63
CA ASP A 608 4.78 2.41 -19.71
C ASP A 608 6.23 1.94 -19.57
N LYS A 609 6.73 1.91 -18.32
CA LYS A 609 8.04 1.34 -17.97
C LYS A 609 8.03 -0.17 -17.77
N GLU A 610 6.85 -0.79 -17.81
CA GLU A 610 6.61 -2.21 -17.54
C GLU A 610 7.20 -2.69 -16.19
N VAL A 611 7.04 -1.89 -15.14
CA VAL A 611 7.46 -2.21 -13.76
C VAL A 611 6.24 -2.30 -12.85
N PHE A 612 6.22 -3.26 -11.94
CA PHE A 612 5.08 -3.56 -11.09
C PHE A 612 5.38 -3.31 -9.62
N ASN A 613 4.35 -2.97 -8.87
CA ASN A 613 4.42 -2.88 -7.43
C ASN A 613 4.96 -4.20 -6.85
N GLY A 614 6.03 -4.07 -6.08
CA GLY A 614 6.78 -5.18 -5.51
C GLY A 614 8.01 -5.56 -6.31
N ASP A 615 8.23 -5.11 -7.54
CA ASP A 615 9.42 -5.47 -8.32
C ASP A 615 10.70 -4.99 -7.62
N LEU A 616 11.69 -5.88 -7.50
CA LEU A 616 12.98 -5.59 -6.88
C LEU A 616 13.95 -5.10 -7.95
N GLY A 617 14.68 -4.06 -7.62
CA GLY A 617 15.72 -3.51 -8.48
C GLY A 617 16.96 -3.11 -7.71
N ARG A 618 18.01 -2.80 -8.47
CA ARG A 618 19.25 -2.23 -7.95
C ARG A 618 19.57 -0.94 -8.68
N ILE A 619 19.85 0.14 -7.96
CA ILE A 619 20.32 1.37 -8.58
C ILE A 619 21.72 1.11 -9.16
N VAL A 620 21.87 1.26 -10.48
CA VAL A 620 23.15 1.03 -11.17
C VAL A 620 23.84 2.32 -11.59
N ALA A 621 23.10 3.42 -11.70
CA ALA A 621 23.68 4.73 -12.00
C ALA A 621 22.77 5.86 -11.48
N ILE A 622 23.38 6.96 -11.05
CA ILE A 622 22.71 8.22 -10.75
C ILE A 622 23.33 9.30 -11.66
N ASP A 623 22.49 9.94 -12.48
CA ASP A 623 22.87 11.00 -13.41
C ASP A 623 22.25 12.33 -12.96
N GLU A 624 23.07 13.20 -12.37
CA GLU A 624 22.63 14.52 -11.91
C GLU A 624 22.39 15.52 -13.05
N GLU A 625 23.08 15.35 -14.19
CA GLU A 625 22.93 16.25 -15.35
C GLU A 625 21.59 16.00 -16.04
N GLN A 626 21.27 14.73 -16.30
CA GLN A 626 19.98 14.32 -16.88
C GLN A 626 18.85 14.29 -15.84
N ARG A 627 19.20 14.33 -14.54
CA ARG A 627 18.26 14.26 -13.41
C ARG A 627 17.46 12.96 -13.39
N GLU A 628 18.17 11.86 -13.64
CA GLU A 628 17.62 10.51 -13.73
C GLU A 628 18.43 9.54 -12.86
N ILE A 629 17.79 8.48 -12.39
CA ILE A 629 18.47 7.28 -11.88
C ILE A 629 18.16 6.10 -12.79
N VAL A 630 19.11 5.18 -12.91
CA VAL A 630 18.93 3.93 -13.65
C VAL A 630 18.85 2.80 -12.65
N VAL A 631 17.71 2.10 -12.66
CA VAL A 631 17.48 0.92 -11.82
C VAL A 631 17.52 -0.32 -12.71
N LYS A 632 18.37 -1.28 -12.37
CA LYS A 632 18.36 -2.61 -12.96
C LYS A 632 17.29 -3.44 -12.25
N ILE A 633 16.20 -3.73 -12.94
CA ILE A 633 15.11 -4.61 -12.48
C ILE A 633 15.18 -5.86 -13.35
N ASP A 634 15.49 -6.99 -12.72
CA ASP A 634 15.88 -8.22 -13.41
C ASP A 634 17.04 -7.96 -14.40
N ASP A 635 16.86 -8.25 -15.69
CA ASP A 635 17.84 -7.98 -16.74
C ASP A 635 17.60 -6.65 -17.48
N ARG A 636 16.57 -5.89 -17.09
CA ARG A 636 16.19 -4.63 -17.73
C ARG A 636 16.76 -3.45 -16.97
N ARG A 637 17.19 -2.42 -17.71
CA ARG A 637 17.57 -1.12 -17.15
C ARG A 637 16.42 -0.14 -17.36
N VAL A 638 15.79 0.27 -16.26
CA VAL A 638 14.66 1.18 -16.25
C VAL A 638 15.15 2.54 -15.76
N LYS A 639 14.80 3.60 -16.47
CA LYS A 639 15.14 4.97 -16.12
C LYS A 639 14.00 5.58 -15.31
N TYR A 640 14.37 6.26 -14.23
CA TYR A 640 13.45 7.01 -13.38
C TYR A 640 13.92 8.45 -13.30
N GLU A 641 13.04 9.39 -13.60
CA GLU A 641 13.32 10.80 -13.37
C GLU A 641 13.28 11.12 -11.87
N PHE A 642 13.99 12.16 -11.43
CA PHE A 642 14.00 12.54 -10.00
C PHE A 642 12.62 12.84 -9.39
N ARG A 643 11.63 13.15 -10.22
CA ARG A 643 10.24 13.41 -9.79
C ARG A 643 9.42 12.14 -9.53
N GLU A 644 9.91 10.99 -9.98
CA GLU A 644 9.25 9.67 -9.90
C GLU A 644 9.84 8.83 -8.76
N LEU A 645 10.83 9.35 -8.02
CA LEU A 645 11.50 8.60 -6.96
C LEU A 645 10.62 8.33 -5.74
N ASP A 646 9.44 8.94 -5.64
CA ASP A 646 8.43 8.58 -4.65
C ASP A 646 7.78 7.22 -4.93
N GLU A 647 7.93 6.69 -6.15
CA GLU A 647 7.51 5.34 -6.54
C GLU A 647 8.54 4.25 -6.14
N LEU A 648 9.70 4.63 -5.62
CA LEU A 648 10.76 3.72 -5.20
C LEU A 648 10.99 3.79 -3.70
N VAL A 649 11.18 2.63 -3.09
CA VAL A 649 11.58 2.51 -1.67
C VAL A 649 12.72 1.53 -1.51
N HIS A 650 13.55 1.71 -0.49
CA HIS A 650 14.57 0.71 -0.13
C HIS A 650 13.95 -0.64 0.21
N ALA A 651 14.66 -1.71 -0.16
CA ALA A 651 14.14 -3.07 -0.11
C ALA A 651 15.07 -4.10 0.54
N TYR A 652 16.07 -3.65 1.31
CA TYR A 652 16.85 -4.54 2.19
C TYR A 652 15.95 -5.22 3.23
N ALA A 653 14.98 -4.46 3.75
CA ALA A 653 13.89 -4.94 4.59
C ALA A 653 12.54 -4.57 3.96
N VAL A 654 11.63 -5.55 3.90
CA VAL A 654 10.28 -5.34 3.39
C VAL A 654 9.26 -5.91 4.36
N THR A 655 8.03 -5.41 4.29
CA THR A 655 6.95 -5.98 5.09
C THR A 655 6.55 -7.35 4.57
N ILE A 656 6.13 -8.26 5.46
CA ILE A 656 5.68 -9.62 5.07
C ILE A 656 4.53 -9.58 4.05
N HIS A 657 3.62 -8.61 4.12
CA HIS A 657 2.57 -8.42 3.10
C HIS A 657 3.14 -8.15 1.70
N LYS A 658 4.17 -7.29 1.60
CA LYS A 658 4.83 -6.96 0.33
C LYS A 658 5.69 -8.09 -0.22
N SER A 659 6.01 -9.11 0.58
CA SER A 659 6.76 -10.28 0.11
C SER A 659 5.88 -11.41 -0.41
N GLN A 660 4.54 -11.30 -0.35
CA GLN A 660 3.63 -12.29 -0.92
C GLN A 660 3.91 -12.51 -2.42
N GLY A 661 3.86 -13.77 -2.86
CA GLY A 661 4.24 -14.18 -4.22
C GLY A 661 5.75 -14.11 -4.54
N SER A 662 6.59 -13.65 -3.60
CA SER A 662 8.05 -13.72 -3.70
C SER A 662 8.59 -14.93 -2.95
N GLU A 663 9.82 -15.33 -3.28
CA GLU A 663 10.60 -16.28 -2.48
C GLU A 663 12.07 -15.88 -2.54
N TYR A 664 12.80 -16.07 -1.43
CA TYR A 664 14.17 -15.62 -1.26
C TYR A 664 15.08 -16.79 -0.83
N PRO A 665 16.35 -16.82 -1.27
CA PRO A 665 17.29 -17.83 -0.81
C PRO A 665 17.41 -17.86 0.72
N CYS A 666 17.60 -16.69 1.35
CA CYS A 666 17.71 -16.54 2.79
C CYS A 666 16.72 -15.48 3.32
N VAL A 667 16.00 -15.80 4.39
CA VAL A 667 15.04 -14.89 5.04
C VAL A 667 15.38 -14.69 6.51
N ILE A 668 15.35 -13.44 6.97
CA ILE A 668 15.48 -13.08 8.38
C ILE A 668 14.18 -12.41 8.85
N ILE A 669 13.62 -12.91 9.95
CA ILE A 669 12.29 -12.50 10.44
C ILE A 669 12.42 -11.98 11.88
N PRO A 670 12.36 -10.65 12.12
CA PRO A 670 12.20 -10.13 13.47
C PRO A 670 10.84 -10.53 14.05
N VAL A 671 10.84 -11.24 15.19
CA VAL A 671 9.64 -11.69 15.91
C VAL A 671 9.67 -11.10 17.33
N HIS A 672 9.03 -9.95 17.51
CA HIS A 672 9.14 -9.15 18.72
C HIS A 672 7.78 -8.64 19.21
N THR A 673 7.66 -8.37 20.52
CA THR A 673 6.42 -7.90 21.15
C THR A 673 6.03 -6.48 20.72
N GLN A 674 6.96 -5.67 20.21
CA GLN A 674 6.65 -4.39 19.54
C GLN A 674 5.71 -4.58 18.34
N HIS A 675 5.64 -5.78 17.75
CA HIS A 675 4.75 -6.10 16.64
C HIS A 675 3.40 -6.68 17.10
N PHE A 676 3.05 -6.59 18.38
CA PHE A 676 1.91 -7.28 19.02
C PHE A 676 0.61 -7.25 18.21
N VAL A 677 0.28 -6.11 17.58
CA VAL A 677 -0.95 -5.94 16.79
C VAL A 677 -0.98 -6.85 15.55
N MET A 678 0.20 -7.13 14.97
CA MET A 678 0.35 -7.92 13.75
C MET A 678 0.74 -9.39 14.03
N LEU A 679 1.10 -9.75 15.27
CA LEU A 679 1.48 -11.14 15.61
C LEU A 679 0.29 -12.08 15.44
N GLN A 680 0.25 -12.74 14.29
CA GLN A 680 -0.77 -13.69 13.86
C GLN A 680 -0.13 -14.90 13.19
N ARG A 681 -0.85 -16.03 13.22
CA ARG A 681 -0.36 -17.30 12.69
C ARG A 681 -0.08 -17.24 11.18
N SER A 682 -1.03 -16.74 10.39
CA SER A 682 -0.90 -16.62 8.93
C SER A 682 0.24 -15.69 8.52
N LEU A 683 0.51 -14.62 9.29
CA LEU A 683 1.65 -13.74 9.07
C LEU A 683 2.99 -14.47 9.25
N LEU A 684 3.17 -15.16 10.38
CA LEU A 684 4.42 -15.89 10.65
C LEU A 684 4.61 -17.05 9.67
N TYR A 685 3.53 -17.79 9.39
CA TYR A 685 3.51 -18.84 8.37
C TYR A 685 3.95 -18.31 7.01
N THR A 686 3.35 -17.21 6.55
CA THR A 686 3.68 -16.58 5.27
C THR A 686 5.14 -16.15 5.23
N ALA A 687 5.67 -15.57 6.32
CA ALA A 687 7.06 -15.14 6.41
C ALA A 687 8.05 -16.31 6.31
N VAL A 688 7.81 -17.39 7.04
CA VAL A 688 8.67 -18.59 7.02
C VAL A 688 8.65 -19.25 5.64
N THR A 689 7.48 -19.34 5.00
CA THR A 689 7.34 -19.95 3.66
C THR A 689 7.95 -19.12 2.53
N ARG A 690 8.40 -17.88 2.78
CA ARG A 690 9.16 -17.10 1.78
C ARG A 690 10.60 -17.60 1.61
N ALA A 691 11.11 -18.41 2.54
CA ALA A 691 12.49 -18.90 2.52
C ALA A 691 12.64 -20.17 1.67
N LYS A 692 13.59 -20.18 0.73
CA LYS A 692 13.91 -21.36 -0.10
C LYS A 692 14.97 -22.26 0.52
N LYS A 693 16.03 -21.67 1.09
CA LYS A 693 17.21 -22.42 1.56
C LYS A 693 17.48 -22.22 3.05
N PHE A 694 17.20 -21.04 3.58
CA PHE A 694 17.55 -20.72 4.97
C PHE A 694 16.63 -19.66 5.58
N ALA A 695 16.17 -19.88 6.81
CA ALA A 695 15.34 -18.94 7.54
C ALA A 695 15.84 -18.75 8.98
N VAL A 696 15.88 -17.51 9.45
CA VAL A 696 16.25 -17.17 10.83
C VAL A 696 15.20 -16.28 11.45
N LEU A 697 14.62 -16.71 12.56
CA LEU A 697 13.75 -15.90 13.40
C LEU A 697 14.60 -15.24 14.48
N VAL A 698 14.48 -13.92 14.66
CA VAL A 698 15.25 -13.18 15.66
C VAL A 698 14.30 -12.43 16.58
N GLY A 699 14.34 -12.68 17.89
CA GLY A 699 13.49 -11.97 18.84
C GLY A 699 13.13 -12.80 20.07
N THR A 700 11.88 -12.72 20.51
CA THR A 700 11.47 -13.34 21.80
C THR A 700 10.58 -14.56 21.61
N LYS A 701 10.80 -15.60 22.43
CA LYS A 701 9.93 -16.79 22.48
C LYS A 701 8.48 -16.41 22.80
N LYS A 702 8.27 -15.38 23.64
CA LYS A 702 6.95 -14.84 23.96
C LYS A 702 6.22 -14.32 22.71
N ALA A 703 6.89 -13.52 21.88
CA ALA A 703 6.28 -13.01 20.64
C ALA A 703 5.96 -14.14 19.65
N MET A 704 6.84 -15.14 19.54
CA MET A 704 6.60 -16.32 18.71
C MET A 704 5.39 -17.13 19.21
N GLY A 705 5.30 -17.39 20.52
CA GLY A 705 4.15 -18.07 21.13
C GLY A 705 2.83 -17.31 20.92
N LEU A 706 2.86 -15.98 21.03
CA LEU A 706 1.70 -15.13 20.72
C LEU A 706 1.29 -15.24 19.24
N ALA A 707 2.26 -15.20 18.31
CA ALA A 707 1.97 -15.30 16.89
C ALA A 707 1.35 -16.66 16.53
N VAL A 708 1.90 -17.76 17.06
CA VAL A 708 1.44 -19.12 16.75
C VAL A 708 0.08 -19.44 17.38
N SER A 709 -0.15 -19.02 18.63
CA SER A 709 -1.41 -19.27 19.35
C SER A 709 -2.58 -18.46 18.78
N ARG A 710 -2.32 -17.26 18.25
CA ARG A 710 -3.35 -16.43 17.62
C ARG A 710 -3.70 -16.93 16.23
N ALA A 711 -4.70 -17.82 16.20
CA ALA A 711 -5.55 -17.95 15.01
C ALA A 711 -6.16 -16.58 14.68
N GLU A 712 -6.37 -16.29 13.40
CA GLU A 712 -6.76 -14.96 12.90
C GLU A 712 -7.83 -14.31 13.78
N SER A 713 -7.45 -13.22 14.47
CA SER A 713 -8.33 -12.57 15.46
C SER A 713 -9.35 -11.61 14.83
N ARG A 714 -9.51 -11.64 13.49
CA ARG A 714 -10.52 -10.87 12.77
C ARG A 714 -11.05 -11.72 11.62
N GLU A 715 -12.10 -12.48 11.89
CA GLU A 715 -12.92 -13.02 10.81
C GLU A 715 -13.36 -11.85 9.93
N ARG A 716 -12.86 -11.83 8.69
CA ARG A 716 -13.37 -10.90 7.68
C ARG A 716 -14.86 -11.14 7.54
N VAL A 717 -15.63 -10.06 7.53
CA VAL A 717 -17.08 -10.14 7.39
C VAL A 717 -17.38 -10.18 5.89
N THR A 718 -17.90 -11.32 5.45
CA THR A 718 -18.17 -11.69 4.05
C THR A 718 -19.44 -12.54 4.03
N THR A 719 -20.22 -12.46 2.96
CA THR A 719 -21.37 -13.37 2.75
C THR A 719 -21.20 -14.24 1.52
N LEU A 720 -20.01 -14.23 0.91
CA LEU A 720 -19.74 -15.00 -0.30
C LEU A 720 -20.00 -16.51 -0.10
N LYS A 721 -19.59 -17.08 1.03
CA LYS A 721 -19.83 -18.49 1.36
C LYS A 721 -21.33 -18.81 1.33
N GLU A 722 -22.14 -18.01 2.00
CA GLU A 722 -23.58 -18.18 2.10
C GLU A 722 -24.27 -18.03 0.74
N ARG A 723 -23.80 -17.07 -0.07
CA ARG A 723 -24.29 -16.80 -1.43
C ARG A 723 -23.96 -17.93 -2.40
N LEU A 724 -22.77 -18.53 -2.29
CA LEU A 724 -22.41 -19.70 -3.08
C LEU A 724 -23.24 -20.94 -2.71
N GLN A 725 -23.61 -21.07 -1.44
CA GLN A 725 -24.43 -22.17 -0.96
C GLN A 725 -25.93 -21.99 -1.26
N SER A 726 -26.44 -20.75 -1.39
CA SER A 726 -27.86 -20.49 -1.66
C SER A 726 -28.24 -20.60 -3.14
N GLN A 727 -27.26 -20.68 -4.04
CA GLN A 727 -27.49 -20.85 -5.48
C GLN A 727 -27.39 -22.32 -5.96
N LYS A 728 -27.37 -23.29 -5.04
CA LYS A 728 -27.37 -24.73 -5.37
C LYS A 728 -28.73 -25.24 -5.81
#